data_AF-A0A8H3YVI1-F1
#
_entry.id   AF-A0A8H3YVI1-F1
#
_cell.length_a   1.000
_cell.length_b   1.000
_cell.length_c   1.000
_cell.angle_alpha   90.00
_cell.angle_beta   90.00
_cell.angle_gamma   90.00
#
_symmetry.space_group_name_H-M   'P 1'
#
loop_
_entity.id
_entity.type
_entity.pdbx_description
1 polymer ?
#
loop_
_entity_poly.entity_id
_entity_poly.type
_entity_poly.pdbx_seq_one_letter_code
_entity_poly.pdbx_strand_id
1 'polypeptide(L)'
;MGIPKPMRLLAFISLGIFFYVCFLMFSSPLELQVPGKGKIEKMTKDPNLEPTGEPPEPLRRVVGSNYAPNNPNSERINATLLALVRNNELRDMLQSMRDLERTWNHKFNYPWLFLNDEPFTEEFKTAIRGATKAEVKFELVPKDHWETPSWINDDLYQESVKVLKEQGVQYMDKKSYHNMCRWNSGMFYKHPALLEMQYYWRVEPNVHFFCDVDYDVFRYMQDHNKTYGFTVNLYDNPESVAGLWPSTQQFIADHPEYVHPNSAIKWLQDDTMRRENYVKANGYSTCHFWSNFEIGDMSFWRSKAYEEYFQHLDRAGGFFYERWGDAPVHSIGLGLFEDQNKIHWFRDIGYQHIPFFNCPNSPKCSGCVTGRFTDGEQWLNKDDCRPAWFKYVGMASTLNMEKITDKLAALPEDGTYFSLEFFPPKTTAGFANLQARLERMSRALRPFFVNVTWGAGGSTATKSLELAELVQRQLGLTTCLHLTCTNMNKSLIDSALERAKAIGVRNILALRGDPPRNEEYFNKEDLDKESTEFVWAVDLVKYIRKQYGDYFCIGVAAYPEGHSDQSHPDDQNPKHDLPYLIEKTKAGADFLMTQLFFDVKAYEEFEDMLRNDPSGVFKTIPIVPGLMPIQSYQILRRTTKLSHARLPPDILERLDVVKGDDEAVKAVGVDIISEIIQELQARPHVGPRGFHFYTLNLEKAVSQIVERCHLIRDLSAMDDDDDDDSALEISDDVPDSNGQQRRSRLSSVHSDPRNKVIADRPSGHLNPEYETMEKEAGLPIEGATRATTLLISEGEGSLGREATWDDFPNGRWGDARSPAFGEIDGYGPSLHVSAPQALKLWGYPVTIDDVSSIFRRHIAGDLEAIPWSEDGLNPETATIREELLKLNAKGWWSVASQPAVNGIKSADEVFGWGPRNGFVFQKPFVEIFIPAADWTGLKRKFEAYPEEITFFAANVAGDFESTDTKSVNPVTWGTFPGKEIVTPTIIEAVSFRAWAEEAFSIWREWQHIYPPRSATAKLLGGIREEYWLVNIIHHAFIEQDGLWKLLLD
;
A
#
# COMPACT_ATOMS: atom_id res chain seq x y z
N MET A 1 -0.02 27.82 -79.97
CA MET A 1 0.85 26.63 -79.88
C MET A 1 0.84 26.12 -78.45
N GLY A 2 0.10 25.05 -78.18
CA GLY A 2 -0.01 24.47 -76.84
C GLY A 2 1.01 23.35 -76.67
N ILE A 3 1.79 23.39 -75.57
CA ILE A 3 2.74 22.34 -75.21
C ILE A 3 2.01 20.98 -75.17
N PRO A 4 2.50 19.93 -75.86
CA PRO A 4 1.86 18.61 -75.94
C PRO A 4 1.56 18.01 -74.56
N LYS A 5 0.41 17.34 -74.41
CA LYS A 5 -0.01 16.68 -73.16
C LYS A 5 1.09 15.83 -72.47
N PRO A 6 1.93 15.04 -73.18
CA PRO A 6 2.99 14.28 -72.51
C PRO A 6 4.10 15.18 -71.93
N MET A 7 4.40 16.32 -72.55
CA MET A 7 5.36 17.29 -71.99
C MET A 7 4.80 18.03 -70.78
N ARG A 8 3.48 18.27 -70.72
CA ARG A 8 2.85 18.81 -69.49
C ARG A 8 2.90 17.79 -68.36
N LEU A 9 2.66 16.51 -68.65
CA LEU A 9 2.75 15.44 -67.66
C LEU A 9 4.18 15.30 -67.12
N LEU A 10 5.19 15.33 -68.00
CA LEU A 10 6.60 15.34 -67.61
C LEU A 10 6.97 16.58 -66.81
N ALA A 11 6.45 17.75 -67.15
CA ALA A 11 6.67 18.97 -66.38
C ALA A 11 6.02 18.90 -64.99
N PHE A 12 4.81 18.33 -64.86
CA PHE A 12 4.16 18.12 -63.58
C PHE A 12 4.87 17.08 -62.71
N ILE A 13 5.34 15.97 -63.32
CA ILE A 13 6.13 14.96 -62.60
C ILE A 13 7.46 15.55 -62.15
N SER A 14 8.13 16.34 -63.01
CA SER A 14 9.39 17.00 -62.67
C SER A 14 9.20 18.06 -61.57
N LEU A 15 8.10 18.81 -61.60
CA LEU A 15 7.73 19.73 -60.51
C LEU A 15 7.44 18.96 -59.22
N GLY A 16 6.73 17.84 -59.29
CA GLY A 16 6.44 16.98 -58.14
C GLY A 16 7.70 16.41 -57.51
N ILE A 17 8.64 15.93 -58.33
CA ILE A 17 9.96 15.46 -57.88
C ILE A 17 10.76 16.62 -57.29
N PHE A 18 10.72 17.81 -57.90
CA PHE A 18 11.40 18.99 -57.39
C PHE A 18 10.85 19.43 -56.03
N PHE A 19 9.53 19.46 -55.85
CA PHE A 19 8.91 19.75 -54.57
C PHE A 19 9.16 18.64 -53.54
N TYR A 20 9.25 17.37 -53.95
CA TYR A 20 9.60 16.25 -53.08
C TYR A 20 11.08 16.32 -52.64
N VAL A 21 12.00 16.69 -53.54
CA VAL A 21 13.42 16.89 -53.21
C VAL A 21 13.60 18.14 -52.36
N CYS A 22 12.88 19.23 -52.63
CA CYS A 22 12.85 20.40 -51.76
C CYS A 22 12.26 20.05 -50.40
N PHE A 23 11.20 19.23 -50.34
CA PHE A 23 10.68 18.69 -49.08
C PHE A 23 11.74 17.85 -48.38
N LEU A 24 12.51 17.00 -49.06
CA LEU A 24 13.60 16.24 -48.42
C LEU A 24 14.79 17.10 -47.97
N MET A 25 15.03 18.25 -48.63
CA MET A 25 16.12 19.16 -48.30
C MET A 25 15.75 20.22 -47.25
N PHE A 26 14.48 20.62 -47.16
CA PHE A 26 13.95 21.64 -46.25
C PHE A 26 13.07 21.07 -45.13
N SER A 27 12.62 19.83 -45.24
CA SER A 27 12.35 19.05 -44.03
C SER A 27 13.71 18.88 -43.39
N SER A 28 13.84 19.40 -42.17
CA SER A 28 15.00 19.14 -41.33
C SER A 28 15.38 17.67 -41.45
N PRO A 29 16.68 17.31 -41.39
CA PRO A 29 17.01 15.94 -41.04
C PRO A 29 16.09 15.60 -39.86
N LEU A 30 15.40 14.45 -39.93
CA LEU A 30 14.86 13.86 -38.71
C LEU A 30 16.00 14.05 -37.73
N GLU A 31 15.82 14.90 -36.72
CA GLU A 31 16.72 14.89 -35.59
C GLU A 31 16.87 13.40 -35.32
N LEU A 32 18.12 12.93 -35.28
CA LEU A 32 18.42 11.77 -34.48
C LEU A 32 17.55 11.96 -33.24
N GLN A 33 16.46 11.21 -33.15
CA GLN A 33 15.83 10.98 -31.88
C GLN A 33 16.95 10.28 -31.14
N VAL A 34 17.80 11.07 -30.48
CA VAL A 34 18.28 10.73 -29.16
C VAL A 34 17.02 10.17 -28.52
N PRO A 35 16.99 8.85 -28.23
CA PRO A 35 15.79 8.23 -27.70
C PRO A 35 15.27 9.17 -26.64
N GLY A 36 13.99 9.54 -26.79
CA GLY A 36 13.37 10.51 -25.90
C GLY A 36 13.76 10.17 -24.47
N LYS A 37 13.89 11.18 -23.63
CA LYS A 37 14.05 11.05 -22.18
C LYS A 37 12.85 10.27 -21.60
N GLY A 38 12.70 8.99 -21.94
CA GLY A 38 12.11 8.01 -21.08
C GLY A 38 13.01 8.05 -19.87
N LYS A 39 12.45 8.51 -18.75
CA LYS A 39 13.07 8.28 -17.46
C LYS A 39 13.22 6.77 -17.37
N ILE A 40 14.42 6.25 -17.64
CA ILE A 40 14.84 5.00 -17.03
C ILE A 40 14.61 5.26 -15.55
N GLU A 41 13.73 4.49 -14.90
CA GLU A 41 13.63 4.50 -13.45
C GLU A 41 14.98 4.07 -12.92
N LYS A 42 15.89 5.05 -12.75
CA LYS A 42 17.10 4.87 -11.97
C LYS A 42 16.64 4.40 -10.60
N MET A 43 17.41 3.51 -9.98
CA MET A 43 17.19 3.20 -8.58
C MET A 43 17.16 4.52 -7.80
N THR A 44 15.99 4.90 -7.32
CA THR A 44 15.74 6.22 -6.72
C THR A 44 16.54 6.40 -5.43
N LYS A 45 16.82 5.30 -4.74
CA LYS A 45 17.77 5.17 -3.64
C LYS A 45 18.31 3.74 -3.60
N ASP A 46 19.64 3.57 -3.61
CA ASP A 46 20.25 2.24 -3.47
C ASP A 46 20.01 1.72 -2.04
N PRO A 47 19.41 0.53 -1.86
CA PRO A 47 19.17 -0.04 -0.53
C PRO A 47 20.46 -0.27 0.26
N ASN A 48 21.59 -0.40 -0.43
CA ASN A 48 22.89 -0.48 0.22
C ASN A 48 23.30 0.82 0.93
N LEU A 49 22.60 1.95 0.73
CA LEU A 49 22.78 3.17 1.53
C LEU A 49 22.20 3.04 2.95
N GLU A 50 21.29 2.10 3.17
CA GLU A 50 20.67 1.86 4.47
C GLU A 50 21.55 0.94 5.33
N PRO A 51 21.58 1.16 6.66
CA PRO A 51 22.33 0.30 7.58
C PRO A 51 22.03 -1.17 7.30
N THR A 52 23.08 -1.91 6.97
CA THR A 52 23.00 -3.29 6.51
C THR A 52 23.69 -4.20 7.52
N GLY A 53 22.89 -5.10 8.09
CA GLY A 53 23.34 -6.15 8.99
C GLY A 53 23.36 -7.51 8.32
N GLU A 54 23.62 -8.52 9.15
CA GLU A 54 23.54 -9.93 8.77
C GLU A 54 22.09 -10.36 8.52
N PRO A 55 21.85 -11.46 7.79
CA PRO A 55 20.50 -12.00 7.64
C PRO A 55 19.90 -12.42 8.99
N PRO A 56 18.56 -12.61 9.07
CA PRO A 56 17.91 -13.04 10.30
C PRO A 56 18.48 -14.35 10.86
N GLU A 57 18.50 -14.44 12.19
CA GLU A 57 18.85 -15.65 12.93
C GLU A 57 17.87 -16.81 12.59
N PRO A 58 18.31 -18.09 12.67
CA PRO A 58 19.57 -18.56 13.28
C PRO A 58 20.79 -18.55 12.36
N LEU A 59 21.93 -18.09 12.87
CA LEU A 59 23.23 -18.04 12.18
C LEU A 59 24.29 -18.89 12.91
N ARG A 60 25.09 -19.64 12.15
CA ARG A 60 26.17 -20.48 12.69
C ARG A 60 27.47 -19.68 12.78
N ARG A 61 28.08 -19.69 13.98
CA ARG A 61 29.27 -18.92 14.32
C ARG A 61 30.44 -19.84 14.66
N VAL A 62 31.65 -19.29 14.60
CA VAL A 62 32.83 -20.00 15.12
C VAL A 62 32.81 -19.96 16.64
N VAL A 63 32.76 -21.13 17.27
CA VAL A 63 32.82 -21.31 18.72
C VAL A 63 33.89 -22.35 19.05
N GLY A 64 34.97 -21.90 19.70
CA GLY A 64 36.10 -22.77 20.00
C GLY A 64 36.76 -23.31 18.73
N SER A 65 36.78 -24.64 18.57
CA SER A 65 37.44 -25.32 17.44
C SER A 65 36.47 -25.98 16.46
N ASN A 66 35.17 -25.64 16.52
CA ASN A 66 34.13 -26.26 15.68
C ASN A 66 34.41 -26.14 14.17
N TYR A 67 35.13 -25.09 13.73
CA TYR A 67 35.56 -24.89 12.34
C TYR A 67 37.08 -25.05 12.11
N ALA A 68 37.84 -25.66 13.02
CA ALA A 68 39.26 -25.87 12.80
C ALA A 68 39.52 -26.76 11.55
N PRO A 69 40.55 -26.49 10.71
CA PRO A 69 40.77 -27.19 9.44
C PRO A 69 40.83 -28.72 9.56
N ASN A 70 41.47 -29.22 10.62
CA ASN A 70 41.68 -30.66 10.84
C ASN A 70 40.72 -31.25 11.90
N ASN A 71 39.59 -30.60 12.19
CA ASN A 71 38.60 -31.11 13.14
C ASN A 71 37.77 -32.24 12.50
N PRO A 72 37.83 -33.49 12.99
CA PRO A 72 37.01 -34.60 12.47
C PRO A 72 35.52 -34.42 12.73
N ASN A 73 35.15 -33.62 13.75
CA ASN A 73 33.76 -33.28 14.09
C ASN A 73 33.47 -31.82 13.73
N SER A 74 33.90 -31.41 12.54
CA SER A 74 33.68 -30.06 12.04
C SER A 74 32.20 -29.76 11.80
N GLU A 75 31.77 -28.54 12.06
CA GLU A 75 30.39 -28.09 11.77
C GLU A 75 30.15 -27.75 10.29
N ARG A 76 31.21 -27.69 9.46
CA ARG A 76 31.11 -27.53 8.00
C ARG A 76 30.18 -28.56 7.37
N ILE A 77 29.36 -28.12 6.43
CA ILE A 77 28.59 -29.00 5.55
C ILE A 77 29.38 -29.36 4.30
N ASN A 78 28.82 -30.23 3.47
CA ASN A 78 29.39 -30.58 2.17
C ASN A 78 29.27 -29.38 1.21
N ALA A 79 30.23 -28.46 1.30
CA ALA A 79 30.34 -27.30 0.45
C ALA A 79 31.79 -26.97 0.13
N THR A 80 32.02 -26.24 -0.97
CA THR A 80 33.37 -25.86 -1.42
C THR A 80 33.40 -24.48 -2.06
N LEU A 81 34.52 -23.78 -1.90
CA LEU A 81 34.85 -22.60 -2.69
C LEU A 81 35.38 -23.09 -4.05
N LEU A 82 34.74 -22.69 -5.15
CA LEU A 82 34.98 -23.21 -6.49
C LEU A 82 35.55 -22.13 -7.40
N ALA A 83 36.66 -22.42 -8.08
CA ALA A 83 37.24 -21.50 -9.07
C ALA A 83 37.65 -22.24 -10.34
N LEU A 84 37.14 -21.79 -11.50
CA LEU A 84 37.66 -22.17 -12.81
C LEU A 84 38.70 -21.11 -13.20
N VAL A 85 39.98 -21.47 -13.23
CA VAL A 85 41.07 -20.48 -13.35
C VAL A 85 42.27 -21.04 -14.08
N ARG A 86 42.92 -20.21 -14.90
CA ARG A 86 44.11 -20.61 -15.64
C ARG A 86 45.38 -20.32 -14.84
N ASN A 87 46.46 -21.03 -15.21
CA ASN A 87 47.77 -20.84 -14.60
C ASN A 87 48.28 -19.39 -14.66
N ASN A 88 47.97 -18.65 -15.74
CA ASN A 88 48.42 -17.27 -15.93
C ASN A 88 47.65 -16.23 -15.09
N GLU A 89 46.53 -16.62 -14.48
CA GLU A 89 45.69 -15.78 -13.62
C GLU A 89 46.05 -15.94 -12.13
N LEU A 90 47.14 -16.66 -11.81
CA LEU A 90 47.56 -16.96 -10.44
C LEU A 90 47.62 -15.71 -9.55
N ARG A 91 48.18 -14.61 -10.05
CA ARG A 91 48.33 -13.37 -9.24
C ARG A 91 46.98 -12.79 -8.86
N ASP A 92 46.06 -12.76 -9.82
CA ASP A 92 44.72 -12.21 -9.67
C ASP A 92 43.85 -13.13 -8.79
N MET A 93 44.04 -14.44 -8.90
CA MET A 93 43.38 -15.41 -8.02
C MET A 93 43.89 -15.31 -6.57
N LEU A 94 45.20 -15.17 -6.37
CA LEU A 94 45.78 -14.96 -5.04
C LEU A 94 45.26 -13.67 -4.39
N GLN A 95 44.93 -12.65 -5.18
CA GLN A 95 44.23 -11.47 -4.69
C GLN A 95 42.85 -11.88 -4.16
N SER A 96 41.98 -12.40 -5.02
CA SER A 96 40.61 -12.78 -4.64
C SER A 96 40.58 -13.69 -3.41
N MET A 97 41.50 -14.65 -3.32
CA MET A 97 41.66 -15.52 -2.15
C MET A 97 42.04 -14.75 -0.89
N ARG A 98 42.97 -13.80 -0.95
CA ARG A 98 43.36 -13.01 0.23
C ARG A 98 42.20 -12.22 0.79
N ASP A 99 41.40 -11.61 -0.08
CA ASP A 99 40.21 -10.87 0.34
C ASP A 99 39.18 -11.81 0.96
N LEU A 100 38.83 -12.93 0.30
CA LEU A 100 37.82 -13.87 0.81
C LEU A 100 38.27 -14.62 2.08
N GLU A 101 39.55 -14.98 2.16
CA GLU A 101 40.13 -15.57 3.36
C GLU A 101 40.07 -14.56 4.50
N ARG A 102 40.49 -13.30 4.28
CA ARG A 102 40.41 -12.24 5.29
C ARG A 102 38.98 -12.01 5.77
N THR A 103 38.02 -11.85 4.87
CA THR A 103 36.66 -11.46 5.26
C THR A 103 35.82 -12.60 5.81
N TRP A 104 36.09 -13.84 5.37
CA TRP A 104 35.22 -14.98 5.70
C TRP A 104 35.99 -16.27 5.97
N ASN A 105 36.73 -16.83 4.99
CA ASN A 105 37.12 -18.23 5.05
C ASN A 105 38.20 -18.56 6.09
N HIS A 106 38.98 -17.60 6.59
CA HIS A 106 39.93 -17.86 7.68
C HIS A 106 39.24 -18.32 8.98
N LYS A 107 37.95 -17.98 9.14
CA LYS A 107 37.07 -18.37 10.25
C LYS A 107 36.52 -19.78 10.04
N PHE A 108 35.93 -20.05 8.88
CA PHE A 108 35.16 -21.28 8.61
C PHE A 108 35.97 -22.42 7.96
N ASN A 109 37.07 -22.10 7.29
CA ASN A 109 38.02 -23.03 6.66
C ASN A 109 37.35 -24.06 5.73
N TYR A 110 36.40 -23.62 4.88
CA TYR A 110 35.83 -24.45 3.83
C TYR A 110 36.86 -24.75 2.74
N PRO A 111 36.81 -25.95 2.12
CA PRO A 111 37.81 -26.39 1.16
C PRO A 111 37.69 -25.63 -0.16
N TRP A 112 38.84 -25.38 -0.79
CA TRP A 112 38.93 -24.84 -2.14
C TRP A 112 39.07 -25.95 -3.19
N LEU A 113 38.33 -25.83 -4.28
CA LEU A 113 38.46 -26.65 -5.48
C LEU A 113 38.79 -25.77 -6.68
N PHE A 114 39.97 -25.98 -7.24
CA PHE A 114 40.43 -25.31 -8.46
C PHE A 114 40.28 -26.24 -9.66
N LEU A 115 39.63 -25.73 -10.71
CA LEU A 115 39.40 -26.42 -11.97
C LEU A 115 40.09 -25.66 -13.10
N ASN A 116 40.64 -26.39 -14.06
CA ASN A 116 41.23 -25.83 -15.27
C ASN A 116 41.14 -26.85 -16.42
N ASP A 117 41.10 -26.38 -17.66
CA ASP A 117 41.16 -27.25 -18.85
C ASP A 117 42.58 -27.75 -19.15
N GLU A 118 43.58 -27.11 -18.55
CA GLU A 118 44.97 -27.54 -18.55
C GLU A 118 45.47 -27.95 -17.15
N PRO A 119 46.46 -28.86 -17.03
CA PRO A 119 47.04 -29.19 -15.74
C PRO A 119 47.62 -27.96 -15.03
N PHE A 120 47.34 -27.82 -13.74
CA PHE A 120 47.96 -26.78 -12.91
C PHE A 120 49.46 -27.00 -12.74
N THR A 121 50.23 -25.91 -12.87
CA THR A 121 51.67 -25.90 -12.59
C THR A 121 51.95 -26.07 -11.10
N GLU A 122 53.14 -26.57 -10.76
CA GLU A 122 53.56 -26.70 -9.36
C GLU A 122 53.73 -25.34 -8.66
N GLU A 123 54.07 -24.30 -9.40
CA GLU A 123 54.09 -22.91 -8.90
C GLU A 123 52.69 -22.49 -8.44
N PHE A 124 51.67 -22.72 -9.28
CA PHE A 124 50.28 -22.44 -8.95
C PHE A 124 49.84 -23.19 -7.69
N LYS A 125 50.05 -24.51 -7.66
CA LYS A 125 49.64 -25.35 -6.51
C LYS A 125 50.31 -24.93 -5.21
N THR A 126 51.60 -24.60 -5.26
CA THR A 126 52.37 -24.19 -4.09
C THR A 126 51.90 -22.84 -3.56
N ALA A 127 51.71 -21.86 -4.45
CA ALA A 127 51.29 -20.52 -4.06
C ALA A 127 49.87 -20.51 -3.46
N ILE A 128 48.93 -21.23 -4.08
CA ILE A 128 47.54 -21.33 -3.61
C ILE A 128 47.47 -22.04 -2.25
N ARG A 129 48.18 -23.16 -2.07
CA ARG A 129 48.24 -23.85 -0.75
C ARG A 129 48.84 -22.97 0.34
N GLY A 130 49.74 -22.06 -0.01
CA GLY A 130 50.29 -21.08 0.92
C GLY A 130 49.34 -19.95 1.32
N ALA A 131 48.22 -19.78 0.59
CA ALA A 131 47.28 -18.67 0.80
C ALA A 131 46.12 -19.00 1.76
N THR A 132 45.91 -20.27 2.11
CA THR A 132 44.80 -20.72 2.96
C THR A 132 45.23 -21.82 3.92
N LYS A 133 44.51 -21.94 5.05
CA LYS A 133 44.64 -23.06 6.00
C LYS A 133 43.74 -24.23 5.64
N ALA A 134 42.76 -24.03 4.77
CA ALA A 134 41.79 -25.03 4.38
C ALA A 134 42.39 -26.07 3.42
N GLU A 135 41.69 -27.18 3.24
CA GLU A 135 42.04 -28.16 2.22
C GLU A 135 41.91 -27.54 0.82
N VAL A 136 42.87 -27.85 -0.07
CA VAL A 136 42.86 -27.38 -1.46
C VAL A 136 43.01 -28.55 -2.42
N LYS A 137 42.07 -28.66 -3.35
CA LYS A 137 42.07 -29.65 -4.45
C LYS A 137 42.28 -28.96 -5.79
N PHE A 138 42.99 -29.65 -6.68
CA PHE A 138 43.29 -29.19 -8.04
C PHE A 138 42.87 -30.29 -9.00
N GLU A 139 41.89 -30.03 -9.85
CA GLU A 139 41.36 -31.02 -10.77
C GLU A 139 41.38 -30.51 -12.22
N LEU A 140 41.47 -31.46 -13.15
CA LEU A 140 41.47 -31.20 -14.58
C LEU A 140 40.05 -31.42 -15.12
N VAL A 141 39.53 -30.45 -15.87
CA VAL A 141 38.23 -30.60 -16.52
C VAL A 141 38.31 -31.71 -17.56
N PRO A 142 37.42 -32.74 -17.51
CA PRO A 142 37.37 -33.78 -18.53
C PRO A 142 37.17 -33.19 -19.93
N LYS A 143 37.89 -33.73 -20.92
CA LYS A 143 37.84 -33.20 -22.29
C LYS A 143 36.44 -33.21 -22.90
N ASP A 144 35.67 -34.25 -22.63
CA ASP A 144 34.28 -34.40 -23.07
C ASP A 144 33.32 -33.35 -22.45
N HIS A 145 33.69 -32.78 -21.30
CA HIS A 145 32.94 -31.69 -20.67
C HIS A 145 33.36 -30.30 -21.20
N TRP A 146 34.57 -30.16 -21.78
CA TRP A 146 35.11 -28.87 -22.24
C TRP A 146 35.08 -28.67 -23.76
N GLU A 147 35.32 -29.74 -24.52
CA GLU A 147 35.40 -29.67 -25.98
C GLU A 147 34.04 -29.36 -26.61
N THR A 148 34.08 -28.76 -27.79
CA THR A 148 32.88 -28.44 -28.57
C THR A 148 32.13 -29.72 -28.95
N PRO A 149 30.81 -29.80 -28.73
CA PRO A 149 30.02 -30.98 -29.09
C PRO A 149 30.08 -31.32 -30.58
N SER A 150 29.92 -32.60 -30.90
CA SER A 150 30.04 -33.11 -32.27
C SER A 150 28.95 -32.61 -33.23
N TRP A 151 27.83 -32.10 -32.73
CA TRP A 151 26.75 -31.53 -33.54
C TRP A 151 26.94 -30.04 -33.87
N ILE A 152 27.97 -29.39 -33.30
CA ILE A 152 28.30 -28.01 -33.64
C ILE A 152 29.10 -27.99 -34.95
N ASN A 153 28.61 -27.23 -35.93
CA ASN A 153 29.26 -27.03 -37.21
C ASN A 153 30.25 -25.86 -37.13
N ASP A 154 31.54 -26.14 -37.36
CA ASP A 154 32.59 -25.11 -37.24
C ASP A 154 32.46 -24.02 -38.31
N ASP A 155 31.97 -24.32 -39.52
CA ASP A 155 31.77 -23.31 -40.58
C ASP A 155 30.68 -22.30 -40.17
N LEU A 156 29.55 -22.78 -39.63
CA LEU A 156 28.49 -21.92 -39.11
C LEU A 156 28.97 -21.07 -37.93
N TYR A 157 29.78 -21.66 -37.05
CA TYR A 157 30.44 -20.91 -35.98
C TYR A 157 31.30 -19.78 -36.55
N GLN A 158 32.21 -20.05 -37.50
CA GLN A 158 33.06 -19.01 -38.09
C GLN A 158 32.26 -17.91 -38.82
N GLU A 159 31.13 -18.24 -39.43
CA GLU A 159 30.23 -17.25 -40.04
C GLU A 159 29.56 -16.36 -38.99
N SER A 160 29.03 -16.95 -37.91
CA SER A 160 28.41 -16.20 -36.81
C SER A 160 29.39 -15.25 -36.12
N VAL A 161 30.65 -15.67 -35.95
CA VAL A 161 31.73 -14.84 -35.38
C VAL A 161 31.93 -13.57 -36.19
N LYS A 162 31.88 -13.64 -37.53
CA LYS A 162 32.03 -12.45 -38.39
C LYS A 162 30.91 -11.45 -38.14
N VAL A 163 29.66 -11.92 -38.12
CA VAL A 163 28.47 -11.07 -37.97
C VAL A 163 28.42 -10.42 -36.59
N LEU A 164 28.57 -11.21 -35.51
CA LEU A 164 28.44 -10.71 -34.15
C LEU A 164 29.63 -9.84 -33.72
N LYS A 165 30.82 -10.05 -34.32
CA LYS A 165 31.97 -9.16 -34.13
C LYS A 165 31.74 -7.78 -34.77
N GLU A 166 31.12 -7.72 -35.95
CA GLU A 166 30.72 -6.45 -36.58
C GLU A 166 29.68 -5.70 -35.73
N GLN A 167 28.85 -6.43 -34.98
CA GLN A 167 27.86 -5.86 -34.04
C GLN A 167 28.45 -5.50 -32.67
N GLY A 168 29.76 -5.71 -32.44
CA GLY A 168 30.44 -5.33 -31.21
C GLY A 168 30.25 -6.28 -30.03
N VAL A 169 29.83 -7.53 -30.26
CA VAL A 169 29.70 -8.54 -29.19
C VAL A 169 31.09 -8.95 -28.67
N GLN A 170 31.32 -8.76 -27.37
CA GLN A 170 32.61 -9.02 -26.75
C GLN A 170 32.93 -10.52 -26.69
N TYR A 171 34.21 -10.85 -26.92
CA TYR A 171 34.77 -12.21 -26.84
C TYR A 171 34.18 -13.25 -27.80
N MET A 172 33.36 -12.85 -28.77
CA MET A 172 32.78 -13.74 -29.77
C MET A 172 33.83 -14.54 -30.57
N ASP A 173 35.02 -13.99 -30.78
CA ASP A 173 36.10 -14.69 -31.51
C ASP A 173 36.92 -15.66 -30.65
N LYS A 174 36.62 -15.77 -29.35
CA LYS A 174 37.35 -16.64 -28.41
C LYS A 174 36.59 -17.92 -28.11
N LYS A 175 36.86 -18.99 -28.86
CA LYS A 175 36.23 -20.31 -28.66
C LYS A 175 36.33 -20.84 -27.23
N SER A 176 37.43 -20.56 -26.52
CA SER A 176 37.58 -20.92 -25.10
C SER A 176 36.60 -20.20 -24.18
N TYR A 177 36.16 -18.98 -24.53
CA TYR A 177 35.12 -18.26 -23.81
C TYR A 177 33.75 -18.95 -23.97
N HIS A 178 33.41 -19.40 -25.19
CA HIS A 178 32.20 -20.19 -25.44
C HIS A 178 32.21 -21.52 -24.66
N ASN A 179 33.36 -22.22 -24.64
CA ASN A 179 33.54 -23.43 -23.84
C ASN A 179 33.33 -23.16 -22.34
N MET A 180 33.88 -22.05 -21.83
CA MET A 180 33.70 -21.63 -20.44
C MET A 180 32.23 -21.36 -20.11
N CYS A 181 31.52 -20.58 -20.94
CA CYS A 181 30.09 -20.31 -20.74
C CYS A 181 29.28 -21.61 -20.72
N ARG A 182 29.53 -22.51 -21.67
CA ARG A 182 28.86 -23.83 -21.72
C ARG A 182 29.20 -24.68 -20.49
N TRP A 183 30.46 -24.68 -20.07
CA TRP A 183 30.92 -25.48 -18.93
C TRP A 183 30.25 -25.02 -17.62
N ASN A 184 30.21 -23.71 -17.39
CA ASN A 184 29.50 -23.13 -16.25
C ASN A 184 27.99 -23.39 -16.35
N SER A 185 27.39 -23.29 -17.54
CA SER A 185 25.95 -23.50 -17.72
C SER A 185 25.46 -24.90 -17.38
N GLY A 186 26.29 -25.94 -17.58
CA GLY A 186 25.78 -27.32 -17.59
C GLY A 186 26.74 -28.45 -17.25
N MET A 187 28.02 -28.16 -16.97
CA MET A 187 29.04 -29.22 -16.80
C MET A 187 29.73 -29.21 -15.45
N PHE A 188 29.89 -28.07 -14.78
CA PHE A 188 30.61 -28.02 -13.51
C PHE A 188 30.00 -28.94 -12.44
N TYR A 189 28.67 -28.93 -12.29
CA TYR A 189 27.97 -29.75 -11.30
C TYR A 189 27.99 -31.26 -11.61
N LYS A 190 28.47 -31.66 -12.80
CA LYS A 190 28.70 -33.06 -13.23
C LYS A 190 30.14 -33.51 -13.00
N HIS A 191 31.04 -32.60 -12.64
CA HIS A 191 32.44 -32.94 -12.43
C HIS A 191 32.58 -33.96 -11.27
N PRO A 192 33.37 -35.03 -11.41
CA PRO A 192 33.49 -36.08 -10.39
C PRO A 192 33.83 -35.56 -8.98
N ALA A 193 34.72 -34.57 -8.90
CA ALA A 193 35.11 -33.94 -7.63
C ALA A 193 34.00 -33.15 -6.92
N LEU A 194 32.91 -32.82 -7.62
CA LEU A 194 31.78 -32.07 -7.09
C LEU A 194 30.56 -32.93 -6.77
N LEU A 195 30.54 -34.22 -7.16
CA LEU A 195 29.36 -35.09 -7.00
C LEU A 195 28.88 -35.21 -5.55
N GLU A 196 29.80 -35.19 -4.58
CA GLU A 196 29.50 -35.28 -3.15
C GLU A 196 29.21 -33.91 -2.49
N MET A 197 29.43 -32.81 -3.21
CA MET A 197 29.18 -31.47 -2.72
C MET A 197 27.71 -31.10 -2.90
N GLN A 198 27.11 -30.53 -1.85
CA GLN A 198 25.77 -29.97 -1.88
C GLN A 198 25.79 -28.50 -2.31
N TYR A 199 26.66 -27.69 -1.70
CA TYR A 199 26.76 -26.26 -2.05
C TYR A 199 28.11 -25.91 -2.65
N TYR A 200 28.14 -24.84 -3.44
CA TYR A 200 29.39 -24.22 -3.90
C TYR A 200 29.30 -22.71 -3.78
N TRP A 201 30.46 -22.08 -3.61
CA TRP A 201 30.61 -20.64 -3.81
C TRP A 201 31.59 -20.43 -4.96
N ARG A 202 31.11 -19.93 -6.10
CA ARG A 202 31.94 -19.60 -7.25
C ARG A 202 32.72 -18.32 -6.99
N VAL A 203 34.03 -18.37 -7.24
CA VAL A 203 34.96 -17.26 -7.07
C VAL A 203 35.84 -17.13 -8.33
N GLU A 204 35.85 -15.94 -8.92
CA GLU A 204 36.69 -15.59 -10.06
C GLU A 204 38.01 -14.91 -9.64
N PRO A 205 39.06 -14.96 -10.47
CA PRO A 205 40.24 -14.13 -10.28
C PRO A 205 39.91 -12.63 -10.46
N ASN A 206 40.69 -11.76 -9.81
CA ASN A 206 40.55 -10.30 -9.89
C ASN A 206 39.20 -9.75 -9.38
N VAL A 207 38.71 -10.30 -8.26
CA VAL A 207 37.53 -9.78 -7.54
C VAL A 207 37.92 -9.31 -6.14
N HIS A 208 37.10 -8.44 -5.56
CA HIS A 208 37.32 -7.90 -4.22
C HIS A 208 36.17 -8.25 -3.29
N PHE A 209 36.53 -8.56 -2.03
CA PHE A 209 35.59 -8.72 -0.92
C PHE A 209 35.89 -7.67 0.16
N PHE A 210 34.91 -6.83 0.47
CA PHE A 210 35.11 -5.63 1.29
C PHE A 210 34.66 -5.76 2.73
N CYS A 211 33.73 -6.68 3.01
CA CYS A 211 33.04 -6.75 4.29
C CYS A 211 33.34 -8.05 5.02
N ASP A 212 33.65 -7.95 6.32
CA ASP A 212 33.75 -9.12 7.18
C ASP A 212 32.38 -9.78 7.37
N VAL A 213 32.31 -11.10 7.16
CA VAL A 213 31.07 -11.89 7.27
C VAL A 213 31.25 -12.90 8.40
N ASP A 214 30.51 -12.77 9.50
CA ASP A 214 30.79 -13.52 10.73
C ASP A 214 29.88 -14.73 10.95
N TYR A 215 29.20 -15.19 9.90
CA TYR A 215 28.39 -16.41 9.93
C TYR A 215 28.75 -17.36 8.78
N ASP A 216 28.43 -18.63 8.94
CA ASP A 216 28.62 -19.63 7.91
C ASP A 216 27.53 -19.48 6.83
N VAL A 217 27.90 -18.91 5.69
CA VAL A 217 26.97 -18.67 4.57
C VAL A 217 26.42 -19.97 3.97
N PHE A 218 27.19 -21.07 3.98
CA PHE A 218 26.71 -22.35 3.47
C PHE A 218 25.68 -22.97 4.40
N ARG A 219 25.90 -22.88 5.72
CA ARG A 219 24.89 -23.25 6.71
C ARG A 219 23.67 -22.36 6.63
N TYR A 220 23.82 -21.06 6.39
CA TYR A 220 22.68 -20.17 6.17
C TYR A 220 21.81 -20.65 4.98
N MET A 221 22.44 -20.97 3.85
CA MET A 221 21.74 -21.50 2.68
C MET A 221 20.99 -22.80 3.00
N GLN A 222 21.61 -23.72 3.75
CA GLN A 222 21.00 -24.97 4.16
C GLN A 222 19.86 -24.78 5.17
N ASP A 223 20.11 -24.07 6.26
CA ASP A 223 19.18 -23.89 7.39
C ASP A 223 17.93 -23.09 6.95
N HIS A 224 18.07 -22.21 5.95
CA HIS A 224 16.97 -21.42 5.38
C HIS A 224 16.43 -21.95 4.05
N ASN A 225 16.83 -23.16 3.64
CA ASN A 225 16.37 -23.83 2.42
C ASN A 225 16.47 -22.94 1.17
N LYS A 226 17.61 -22.24 1.03
CA LYS A 226 17.90 -21.38 -0.13
C LYS A 226 18.59 -22.18 -1.22
N THR A 227 18.25 -21.84 -2.47
CA THR A 227 18.79 -22.50 -3.65
C THR A 227 19.96 -21.72 -4.23
N TYR A 228 19.86 -20.39 -4.29
CA TYR A 228 20.85 -19.56 -4.97
C TYR A 228 21.02 -18.20 -4.30
N GLY A 229 22.24 -17.68 -4.33
CA GLY A 229 22.63 -16.41 -3.75
C GLY A 229 23.43 -15.56 -4.72
N PHE A 230 23.09 -14.28 -4.83
CA PHE A 230 23.78 -13.31 -5.71
C PHE A 230 24.11 -12.01 -4.96
N THR A 231 25.03 -11.21 -5.52
CA THR A 231 25.37 -9.86 -5.04
C THR A 231 24.97 -8.75 -6.02
N VAL A 232 25.14 -8.98 -7.32
CA VAL A 232 24.91 -8.00 -8.41
C VAL A 232 23.92 -8.58 -9.44
N ASN A 233 23.03 -7.73 -9.97
CA ASN A 233 22.06 -8.08 -11.01
C ASN A 233 22.17 -7.09 -12.19
N LEU A 234 22.43 -7.59 -13.39
CA LEU A 234 22.80 -6.78 -14.56
C LEU A 234 21.90 -7.03 -15.78
N TYR A 235 21.80 -6.04 -16.66
CA TYR A 235 21.39 -6.25 -18.05
C TYR A 235 22.56 -6.79 -18.89
N ASP A 236 22.30 -7.78 -19.75
CA ASP A 236 23.26 -8.28 -20.74
C ASP A 236 23.13 -7.54 -22.08
N ASN A 237 24.11 -7.76 -22.96
CA ASN A 237 24.06 -7.38 -24.36
C ASN A 237 23.01 -8.24 -25.09
N PRO A 238 21.90 -7.67 -25.59
CA PRO A 238 20.82 -8.44 -26.21
C PRO A 238 21.23 -9.10 -27.53
N GLU A 239 22.19 -8.54 -28.28
CA GLU A 239 22.73 -9.16 -29.49
C GLU A 239 23.45 -10.48 -29.21
N SER A 240 23.91 -10.71 -27.97
CA SER A 240 24.57 -11.96 -27.57
C SER A 240 23.61 -13.14 -27.26
N VAL A 241 22.32 -12.84 -27.05
CA VAL A 241 21.30 -13.80 -26.54
C VAL A 241 19.99 -13.74 -27.33
N ALA A 242 20.02 -13.27 -28.58
CA ALA A 242 18.81 -13.07 -29.39
C ALA A 242 17.97 -14.36 -29.54
N GLY A 243 18.62 -15.53 -29.68
CA GLY A 243 17.95 -16.82 -29.81
C GLY A 243 17.63 -17.51 -28.48
N LEU A 244 18.16 -17.01 -27.35
CA LEU A 244 18.06 -17.70 -26.05
C LEU A 244 16.62 -17.80 -25.54
N TRP A 245 15.88 -16.70 -25.58
CA TRP A 245 14.50 -16.68 -25.14
C TRP A 245 13.56 -17.46 -26.07
N PRO A 246 13.63 -17.31 -27.41
CA PRO A 246 12.89 -18.19 -28.33
C PRO A 246 13.13 -19.68 -28.08
N SER A 247 14.39 -20.10 -27.89
CA SER A 247 14.70 -21.50 -27.54
C SER A 247 14.11 -21.91 -26.19
N THR A 248 14.12 -21.01 -25.22
CA THR A 248 13.49 -21.23 -23.90
C THR A 248 11.97 -21.33 -24.01
N GLN A 249 11.33 -20.47 -24.81
CA GLN A 249 9.90 -20.51 -25.06
C GLN A 249 9.46 -21.82 -25.72
N GLN A 250 10.28 -22.35 -26.62
CA GLN A 250 10.05 -23.68 -27.18
C GLN A 250 10.12 -24.75 -26.08
N PHE A 251 11.14 -24.71 -25.22
CA PHE A 251 11.30 -25.68 -24.14
C PHE A 251 10.12 -25.66 -23.15
N ILE A 252 9.68 -24.49 -22.71
CA ILE A 252 8.53 -24.38 -21.78
C ILE A 252 7.20 -24.76 -22.45
N ALA A 253 7.10 -24.65 -23.78
CA ALA A 253 5.92 -25.10 -24.50
C ALA A 253 5.85 -26.63 -24.57
N ASP A 254 7.01 -27.29 -24.70
CA ASP A 254 7.13 -28.75 -24.69
C ASP A 254 7.06 -29.33 -23.27
N HIS A 255 7.47 -28.55 -22.26
CA HIS A 255 7.53 -28.93 -20.84
C HIS A 255 6.89 -27.89 -19.90
N PRO A 256 5.58 -27.59 -20.04
CA PRO A 256 4.91 -26.59 -19.21
C PRO A 256 4.90 -26.96 -17.71
N GLU A 257 5.02 -28.25 -17.38
CA GLU A 257 5.06 -28.76 -16.01
C GLU A 257 6.32 -28.36 -15.22
N TYR A 258 7.38 -27.92 -15.89
CA TYR A 258 8.63 -27.50 -15.25
C TYR A 258 8.61 -26.05 -14.77
N VAL A 259 7.70 -25.22 -15.27
CA VAL A 259 7.61 -23.82 -14.83
C VAL A 259 7.03 -23.77 -13.42
N HIS A 260 7.81 -23.25 -12.49
CA HIS A 260 7.41 -23.14 -11.10
C HIS A 260 6.27 -22.11 -10.94
N PRO A 261 5.23 -22.38 -10.11
CA PRO A 261 4.11 -21.45 -9.93
C PRO A 261 4.50 -20.09 -9.35
N ASN A 262 5.56 -20.06 -8.52
CA ASN A 262 6.16 -18.84 -7.97
C ASN A 262 7.47 -18.48 -8.68
N SER A 263 7.49 -18.57 -10.00
CA SER A 263 8.64 -18.24 -10.85
C SER A 263 8.85 -16.72 -10.95
N ALA A 264 10.09 -16.32 -11.19
CA ALA A 264 10.47 -14.93 -11.47
C ALA A 264 10.28 -14.55 -12.95
N ILE A 265 9.32 -15.16 -13.65
CA ILE A 265 9.11 -14.97 -15.10
C ILE A 265 8.82 -13.51 -15.47
N LYS A 266 8.17 -12.75 -14.58
CA LYS A 266 7.92 -11.31 -14.80
C LYS A 266 9.20 -10.49 -14.83
N TRP A 267 10.22 -10.85 -14.06
CA TRP A 267 11.54 -10.23 -14.11
C TRP A 267 12.28 -10.61 -15.41
N LEU A 268 12.17 -11.88 -15.83
CA LEU A 268 12.73 -12.34 -17.11
C LEU A 268 12.07 -11.64 -18.31
N GLN A 269 10.81 -11.21 -18.20
CA GLN A 269 10.06 -10.57 -19.28
C GLN A 269 9.83 -9.07 -19.06
N ASP A 270 10.56 -8.42 -18.15
CA ASP A 270 10.43 -6.98 -17.96
C ASP A 270 10.74 -6.23 -19.26
N ASP A 271 9.78 -5.42 -19.69
CA ASP A 271 9.89 -4.55 -20.85
C ASP A 271 9.83 -3.07 -20.48
N THR A 272 9.67 -2.75 -19.19
CA THR A 272 9.43 -1.40 -18.70
C THR A 272 10.71 -0.58 -18.55
N MET A 273 11.80 -1.21 -18.10
CA MET A 273 13.06 -0.51 -17.80
C MET A 273 13.95 -0.31 -19.04
N ARG A 274 14.17 -1.39 -19.81
CA ARG A 274 14.97 -1.38 -21.05
C ARG A 274 14.24 -2.08 -22.19
N ARG A 275 13.18 -1.45 -22.70
CA ARG A 275 12.35 -1.97 -23.79
C ARG A 275 13.16 -2.40 -25.02
N GLU A 276 14.23 -1.68 -25.37
CA GLU A 276 15.09 -2.03 -26.49
C GLU A 276 15.76 -3.40 -26.31
N ASN A 277 16.27 -3.69 -25.10
CA ASN A 277 16.86 -5.00 -24.79
C ASN A 277 15.81 -6.10 -24.94
N TYR A 278 14.62 -5.90 -24.37
CA TYR A 278 13.51 -6.83 -24.51
C TYR A 278 13.16 -7.11 -25.98
N VAL A 279 13.10 -6.08 -26.85
CA VAL A 279 12.82 -6.26 -28.28
C VAL A 279 13.92 -7.08 -28.95
N LYS A 280 15.18 -6.69 -28.75
CA LYS A 280 16.33 -7.30 -29.42
C LYS A 280 16.58 -8.74 -28.98
N ALA A 281 16.32 -9.04 -27.70
CA ALA A 281 16.38 -10.39 -27.14
C ALA A 281 15.05 -11.16 -27.27
N ASN A 282 14.15 -10.71 -28.15
CA ASN A 282 12.92 -11.40 -28.54
C ASN A 282 11.99 -11.79 -27.37
N GLY A 283 11.88 -10.95 -26.35
CA GLY A 283 10.98 -11.13 -25.21
C GLY A 283 11.65 -11.42 -23.87
N TYR A 284 12.98 -11.47 -23.83
CA TYR A 284 13.75 -11.55 -22.60
C TYR A 284 14.33 -10.18 -22.22
N SER A 285 14.21 -9.81 -20.95
CA SER A 285 14.68 -8.53 -20.40
C SER A 285 16.19 -8.36 -20.48
N THR A 286 16.94 -9.45 -20.68
CA THR A 286 18.41 -9.56 -20.57
C THR A 286 18.95 -9.48 -19.14
N CYS A 287 18.06 -9.39 -18.15
CA CYS A 287 18.47 -9.34 -16.75
C CYS A 287 19.00 -10.68 -16.28
N HIS A 288 20.11 -10.65 -15.55
CA HIS A 288 20.74 -11.84 -15.00
C HIS A 288 21.43 -11.54 -13.66
N PHE A 289 21.48 -12.56 -12.81
CA PHE A 289 22.42 -12.59 -11.69
C PHE A 289 23.83 -12.67 -12.24
N TRP A 290 24.73 -11.83 -11.72
CA TRP A 290 26.08 -11.77 -12.24
C TRP A 290 26.93 -12.94 -11.70
N SER A 291 26.98 -14.02 -12.49
CA SER A 291 27.44 -15.36 -12.08
C SER A 291 28.93 -15.48 -11.75
N ASN A 292 29.73 -14.42 -11.83
CA ASN A 292 31.09 -14.45 -11.26
C ASN A 292 31.08 -14.56 -9.72
N PHE A 293 29.97 -14.18 -9.10
CA PHE A 293 29.63 -14.49 -7.72
C PHE A 293 28.40 -15.39 -7.71
N GLU A 294 28.51 -16.59 -7.16
CA GLU A 294 27.35 -17.45 -6.91
C GLU A 294 27.56 -18.22 -5.62
N ILE A 295 26.52 -18.30 -4.79
CA ILE A 295 26.43 -19.33 -3.74
C ILE A 295 25.22 -20.18 -4.07
N GLY A 296 25.43 -21.43 -4.50
CA GLY A 296 24.35 -22.24 -5.09
C GLY A 296 24.26 -23.66 -4.55
N ASP A 297 23.05 -24.22 -4.56
CA ASP A 297 22.77 -25.62 -4.29
C ASP A 297 22.90 -26.45 -5.57
N MET A 298 23.80 -27.43 -5.56
CA MET A 298 24.05 -28.35 -6.67
C MET A 298 22.82 -29.18 -7.05
N SER A 299 21.89 -29.40 -6.12
CA SER A 299 20.68 -30.19 -6.39
C SER A 299 19.77 -29.51 -7.41
N PHE A 300 19.76 -28.17 -7.48
CA PHE A 300 19.00 -27.44 -8.50
C PHE A 300 19.58 -27.67 -9.90
N TRP A 301 20.90 -27.52 -10.06
CA TRP A 301 21.55 -27.74 -11.34
C TRP A 301 21.47 -29.20 -11.81
N ARG A 302 21.46 -30.14 -10.87
CA ARG A 302 21.27 -31.58 -11.13
C ARG A 302 19.79 -31.98 -11.25
N SER A 303 18.86 -31.04 -11.06
CA SER A 303 17.44 -31.31 -11.17
C SER A 303 17.09 -31.70 -12.61
N LYS A 304 16.05 -32.50 -12.75
CA LYS A 304 15.59 -32.94 -14.07
C LYS A 304 15.23 -31.75 -14.98
N ALA A 305 14.53 -30.75 -14.43
CA ALA A 305 14.09 -29.57 -15.17
C ALA A 305 15.28 -28.76 -15.72
N TYR A 306 16.24 -28.41 -14.87
CA TYR A 306 17.41 -27.64 -15.30
C TYR A 306 18.32 -28.45 -16.24
N GLU A 307 18.53 -29.73 -15.96
CA GLU A 307 19.37 -30.59 -16.81
C GLU A 307 18.78 -30.76 -18.22
N GLU A 308 17.47 -31.01 -18.34
CA GLU A 308 16.80 -31.11 -19.64
C GLU A 308 16.78 -29.76 -20.38
N TYR A 309 16.64 -28.66 -19.64
CA TYR A 309 16.75 -27.30 -20.19
C TYR A 309 18.15 -27.02 -20.75
N PHE A 310 19.20 -27.28 -19.97
CA PHE A 310 20.58 -27.11 -20.43
C PHE A 310 20.84 -27.96 -21.68
N GLN A 311 20.42 -29.23 -21.69
CA GLN A 311 20.60 -30.10 -22.85
C GLN A 311 19.84 -29.60 -24.08
N HIS A 312 18.65 -29.01 -23.89
CA HIS A 312 17.91 -28.36 -24.96
C HIS A 312 18.68 -27.18 -25.55
N LEU A 313 19.21 -26.31 -24.69
CA LEU A 313 20.05 -25.18 -25.11
C LEU A 313 21.35 -25.63 -25.80
N ASP A 314 22.01 -26.67 -25.25
CA ASP A 314 23.25 -27.21 -25.80
C ASP A 314 23.04 -27.79 -27.21
N ARG A 315 21.89 -28.43 -27.45
CA ARG A 315 21.47 -28.90 -28.78
C ARG A 315 21.06 -27.76 -29.72
N ALA A 316 20.49 -26.68 -29.21
CA ALA A 316 20.17 -25.49 -30.01
C ALA A 316 21.44 -24.80 -30.54
N GLY A 317 22.57 -24.96 -29.86
CA GLY A 317 23.90 -24.53 -30.33
C GLY A 317 24.22 -23.06 -30.11
N GLY A 318 23.34 -22.29 -29.46
CA GLY A 318 23.53 -20.85 -29.22
C GLY A 318 24.69 -20.52 -28.28
N PHE A 319 25.23 -21.49 -27.52
CA PHE A 319 26.52 -21.33 -26.85
C PHE A 319 27.67 -21.05 -27.81
N PHE A 320 27.57 -21.47 -29.08
CA PHE A 320 28.62 -21.30 -30.09
C PHE A 320 28.16 -20.38 -31.23
N TYR A 321 26.96 -20.58 -31.79
CA TYR A 321 26.46 -19.77 -32.90
C TYR A 321 26.01 -18.37 -32.48
N GLU A 322 25.77 -18.16 -31.19
CA GLU A 322 25.64 -16.87 -30.53
C GLU A 322 26.68 -16.80 -29.40
N ARG A 323 26.46 -15.97 -28.38
CA ARG A 323 27.33 -15.90 -27.20
C ARG A 323 26.50 -16.02 -25.93
N TRP A 324 25.75 -17.12 -25.79
CA TRP A 324 25.00 -17.37 -24.55
C TRP A 324 25.96 -17.52 -23.37
N GLY A 325 25.92 -16.55 -22.46
CA GLY A 325 26.65 -16.61 -21.20
C GLY A 325 26.00 -17.57 -20.22
N ASP A 326 26.78 -18.09 -19.27
CA ASP A 326 26.23 -18.86 -18.16
C ASP A 326 25.32 -18.02 -17.26
N ALA A 327 25.64 -16.73 -17.06
CA ALA A 327 24.84 -15.83 -16.24
C ALA A 327 23.36 -15.73 -16.68
N PRO A 328 23.02 -15.42 -17.95
CA PRO A 328 21.63 -15.43 -18.40
C PRO A 328 21.01 -16.84 -18.41
N VAL A 329 21.77 -17.90 -18.70
CA VAL A 329 21.24 -19.28 -18.69
C VAL A 329 20.87 -19.72 -17.27
N HIS A 330 21.74 -19.49 -16.28
CA HIS A 330 21.47 -19.73 -14.86
C HIS A 330 20.26 -18.93 -14.40
N SER A 331 20.21 -17.65 -14.78
CA SER A 331 19.15 -16.73 -14.38
C SER A 331 17.78 -17.12 -14.94
N ILE A 332 17.72 -17.54 -16.21
CA ILE A 332 16.49 -18.05 -16.82
C ILE A 332 16.09 -19.37 -16.17
N GLY A 333 17.03 -20.29 -15.96
CA GLY A 333 16.76 -21.56 -15.30
C GLY A 333 16.17 -21.36 -13.89
N LEU A 334 16.83 -20.56 -13.06
CA LEU A 334 16.36 -20.21 -11.71
C LEU A 334 15.01 -19.47 -11.78
N GLY A 335 14.90 -18.49 -12.67
CA GLY A 335 13.72 -17.65 -12.80
C GLY A 335 12.50 -18.39 -13.34
N LEU A 336 12.66 -19.56 -13.98
CA LEU A 336 11.56 -20.39 -14.46
C LEU A 336 11.28 -21.60 -13.56
N PHE A 337 12.31 -22.30 -13.10
CA PHE A 337 12.16 -23.64 -12.51
C PHE A 337 12.27 -23.69 -10.99
N GLU A 338 12.64 -22.58 -10.33
CA GLU A 338 12.74 -22.50 -8.87
C GLU A 338 11.69 -21.54 -8.26
N ASP A 339 11.42 -21.73 -6.98
CA ASP A 339 10.74 -20.74 -6.16
C ASP A 339 11.60 -19.48 -5.99
N GLN A 340 11.12 -18.34 -6.50
CA GLN A 340 11.83 -17.06 -6.40
C GLN A 340 12.18 -16.65 -4.95
N ASN A 341 11.45 -17.14 -3.93
CA ASN A 341 11.75 -16.88 -2.51
C ASN A 341 13.01 -17.61 -1.99
N LYS A 342 13.47 -18.64 -2.70
CA LYS A 342 14.71 -19.37 -2.39
C LYS A 342 15.95 -18.73 -3.02
N ILE A 343 15.77 -17.65 -3.77
CA ILE A 343 16.84 -16.85 -4.35
C ILE A 343 17.12 -15.69 -3.39
N HIS A 344 18.35 -15.61 -2.89
CA HIS A 344 18.74 -14.64 -1.87
C HIS A 344 19.71 -13.59 -2.43
N TRP A 345 19.48 -12.33 -2.07
CA TRP A 345 20.44 -11.25 -2.34
C TRP A 345 21.34 -11.09 -1.11
N PHE A 346 22.58 -11.54 -1.22
CA PHE A 346 23.62 -11.39 -0.20
C PHE A 346 24.12 -9.94 -0.19
N ARG A 347 23.26 -9.02 0.25
CA ARG A 347 23.56 -7.59 0.25
C ARG A 347 24.73 -7.25 1.18
N ASP A 348 24.89 -8.02 2.26
CA ASP A 348 25.89 -7.86 3.31
C ASP A 348 27.31 -8.29 2.88
N ILE A 349 27.42 -9.07 1.81
CA ILE A 349 28.70 -9.45 1.22
C ILE A 349 29.16 -8.35 0.26
N GLY A 350 30.00 -7.44 0.75
CA GLY A 350 30.63 -6.42 -0.07
C GLY A 350 31.49 -7.04 -1.16
N TYR A 351 31.17 -6.78 -2.43
CA TYR A 351 31.74 -7.46 -3.58
C TYR A 351 32.02 -6.48 -4.73
N GLN A 352 33.10 -6.71 -5.47
CA GLN A 352 33.36 -6.08 -6.76
C GLN A 352 33.98 -7.07 -7.72
N HIS A 353 33.46 -7.07 -8.94
CA HIS A 353 34.19 -7.45 -10.14
C HIS A 353 34.12 -6.24 -11.08
N ILE A 354 35.23 -5.82 -11.69
CA ILE A 354 35.25 -4.58 -12.46
C ILE A 354 34.20 -4.63 -13.59
N PRO A 355 33.38 -3.58 -13.80
CA PRO A 355 33.36 -2.30 -13.10
C PRO A 355 32.24 -2.15 -12.04
N PHE A 356 31.55 -3.23 -11.66
CA PHE A 356 30.34 -3.17 -10.83
C PHE A 356 30.56 -3.62 -9.38
N PHE A 357 29.70 -3.14 -8.49
CA PHE A 357 29.83 -3.28 -7.05
C PHE A 357 28.51 -3.69 -6.38
N ASN A 358 28.67 -4.41 -5.27
CA ASN A 358 27.73 -4.45 -4.17
C ASN A 358 28.48 -3.95 -2.93
N CYS A 359 28.19 -2.74 -2.44
CA CYS A 359 28.88 -2.16 -1.28
C CYS A 359 27.85 -1.66 -0.25
N PRO A 360 27.55 -2.45 0.80
CA PRO A 360 26.56 -2.10 1.80
C PRO A 360 27.05 -1.05 2.81
N ASN A 361 26.11 -0.38 3.48
CA ASN A 361 26.39 0.51 4.60
C ASN A 361 26.54 -0.33 5.88
N SER A 362 27.74 -0.81 6.15
CA SER A 362 28.01 -1.63 7.32
C SER A 362 29.37 -1.29 7.93
N PRO A 363 29.49 -1.25 9.27
CA PRO A 363 30.79 -1.04 9.93
C PRO A 363 31.78 -2.18 9.64
N LYS A 364 31.30 -3.34 9.16
CA LYS A 364 32.15 -4.48 8.76
C LYS A 364 32.84 -4.27 7.41
N CYS A 365 32.48 -3.23 6.66
CA CYS A 365 32.98 -2.98 5.31
C CYS A 365 34.07 -1.92 5.28
N SER A 366 35.12 -2.17 4.49
CA SER A 366 36.13 -1.15 4.18
C SER A 366 36.65 -1.30 2.76
N GLY A 367 37.05 -0.17 2.14
CA GLY A 367 37.65 -0.17 0.80
C GLY A 367 36.67 -0.08 -0.38
N CYS A 368 35.36 0.14 -0.14
CA CYS A 368 34.37 0.46 -1.17
C CYS A 368 33.50 1.66 -0.78
N VAL A 369 32.82 2.27 -1.76
CA VAL A 369 31.91 3.39 -1.51
C VAL A 369 30.48 2.86 -1.40
N THR A 370 29.85 3.06 -0.25
CA THR A 370 28.49 2.61 0.04
C THR A 370 27.49 3.06 -1.03
N GLY A 371 26.66 2.12 -1.50
CA GLY A 371 25.62 2.37 -2.51
C GLY A 371 26.15 2.76 -3.90
N ARG A 372 27.47 2.78 -4.11
CA ARG A 372 28.06 2.97 -5.45
C ARG A 372 27.94 1.66 -6.22
N PHE A 373 27.27 1.71 -7.37
CA PHE A 373 27.08 0.56 -8.25
C PHE A 373 28.23 0.36 -9.25
N THR A 374 28.89 1.42 -9.73
CA THR A 374 30.01 1.32 -10.68
C THR A 374 31.05 2.43 -10.50
N ASP A 375 32.32 2.11 -10.79
CA ASP A 375 33.44 3.07 -10.88
C ASP A 375 33.75 3.50 -12.33
N GLY A 376 32.99 3.00 -13.31
CA GLY A 376 33.18 3.37 -14.71
C GLY A 376 32.39 4.62 -15.12
N GLU A 377 32.24 4.79 -16.42
CA GLU A 377 31.48 5.88 -17.03
C GLU A 377 30.00 5.89 -16.59
N GLN A 378 29.39 7.08 -16.49
CA GLN A 378 28.03 7.23 -15.95
C GLN A 378 26.96 6.38 -16.67
N TRP A 379 27.15 6.05 -17.94
CA TRP A 379 26.21 5.26 -18.72
C TRP A 379 26.11 3.80 -18.24
N LEU A 380 27.13 3.27 -17.56
CA LEU A 380 27.13 1.91 -16.98
C LEU A 380 26.11 1.75 -15.85
N ASN A 381 25.65 2.83 -15.22
CA ASN A 381 24.55 2.76 -14.23
C ASN A 381 23.24 2.26 -14.85
N LYS A 382 23.08 2.30 -16.18
CA LYS A 382 21.92 1.74 -16.87
C LYS A 382 21.95 0.21 -16.96
N ASP A 383 23.07 -0.40 -16.62
CA ASP A 383 23.21 -1.85 -16.63
C ASP A 383 22.75 -2.47 -15.30
N ASP A 384 22.38 -1.67 -14.29
CA ASP A 384 21.77 -2.15 -13.05
C ASP A 384 20.33 -2.65 -13.29
N CYS A 385 20.10 -3.97 -13.14
CA CYS A 385 18.77 -4.56 -13.23
C CYS A 385 18.16 -4.88 -11.83
N ARG A 386 18.81 -4.48 -10.73
CA ARG A 386 18.22 -4.60 -9.39
C ARG A 386 16.84 -3.93 -9.26
N PRO A 387 16.56 -2.76 -9.88
CA PRO A 387 15.22 -2.17 -9.84
C PRO A 387 14.12 -3.10 -10.35
N ALA A 388 14.35 -3.80 -11.48
CA ALA A 388 13.38 -4.76 -11.99
C ALA A 388 13.26 -5.99 -11.08
N TRP A 389 14.38 -6.49 -10.56
CA TRP A 389 14.36 -7.59 -9.59
C TRP A 389 13.54 -7.25 -8.34
N PHE A 390 13.79 -6.09 -7.71
CA PHE A 390 13.07 -5.68 -6.51
C PHE A 390 11.59 -5.37 -6.77
N LYS A 391 11.24 -4.87 -7.96
CA LYS A 391 9.85 -4.64 -8.36
C LYS A 391 9.03 -5.92 -8.45
N TYR A 392 9.60 -6.99 -9.02
CA TYR A 392 8.84 -8.22 -9.32
C TYR A 392 9.02 -9.33 -8.29
N VAL A 393 10.19 -9.40 -7.64
CA VAL A 393 10.56 -10.47 -6.71
C VAL A 393 10.69 -9.97 -5.27
N GLY A 394 11.00 -8.68 -5.08
CA GLY A 394 11.23 -8.06 -3.78
C GLY A 394 12.70 -8.09 -3.34
N MET A 395 13.04 -7.31 -2.30
CA MET A 395 14.31 -7.47 -1.60
C MET A 395 14.20 -8.69 -0.69
N ALA A 396 15.09 -9.66 -0.83
CA ALA A 396 15.10 -10.88 -0.02
C ALA A 396 15.47 -10.67 1.47
N SER A 397 15.14 -9.50 2.04
CA SER A 397 14.87 -9.38 3.48
C SER A 397 13.43 -9.82 3.71
N THR A 398 13.24 -10.82 4.57
CA THR A 398 12.01 -11.19 5.26
C THR A 398 11.20 -9.96 5.74
N LEU A 399 10.42 -9.38 4.84
CA LEU A 399 9.42 -8.32 5.03
C LEU A 399 8.59 -8.43 3.74
N ASN A 400 7.43 -9.06 3.64
CA ASN A 400 6.27 -8.98 4.49
C ASN A 400 5.33 -10.16 4.16
N MET A 401 5.57 -11.34 4.70
CA MET A 401 4.62 -12.46 4.68
C MET A 401 4.50 -13.08 6.06
N GLU A 402 4.49 -12.21 7.08
CA GLU A 402 4.58 -12.60 8.47
C GLU A 402 3.21 -12.57 9.13
N LYS A 403 2.98 -13.52 10.04
CA LYS A 403 1.86 -13.43 10.95
C LYS A 403 2.12 -12.35 11.98
N ILE A 404 1.08 -11.66 12.42
CA ILE A 404 1.14 -10.71 13.53
C ILE A 404 1.76 -11.38 14.77
N THR A 405 1.42 -12.63 15.06
CA THR A 405 2.01 -13.39 16.18
C THR A 405 3.52 -13.54 16.08
N ASP A 406 4.05 -13.78 14.88
CA ASP A 406 5.49 -13.95 14.67
C ASP A 406 6.20 -12.63 14.92
N LYS A 407 5.61 -11.52 14.46
CA LYS A 407 6.12 -10.17 14.73
C LYS A 407 6.08 -9.85 16.23
N LEU A 408 4.98 -10.20 16.92
CA LEU A 408 4.84 -9.99 18.36
C LEU A 408 5.90 -10.77 19.14
N ALA A 409 6.17 -12.01 18.74
CA ALA A 409 7.21 -12.83 19.38
C ALA A 409 8.63 -12.25 19.20
N ALA A 410 8.85 -11.41 18.18
CA ALA A 410 10.11 -10.73 17.94
C ALA A 410 10.26 -9.39 18.71
N LEU A 411 9.21 -8.92 19.39
CA LEU A 411 9.29 -7.72 20.23
C LEU A 411 9.79 -8.08 21.64
N PRO A 412 10.52 -7.15 22.31
CA PRO A 412 10.80 -7.25 23.74
C PRO A 412 9.52 -7.42 24.56
N GLU A 413 9.58 -8.09 25.72
CA GLU A 413 8.40 -8.32 26.57
C GLU A 413 7.72 -7.01 27.03
N ASP A 414 8.47 -5.92 27.16
CA ASP A 414 8.00 -4.58 27.51
C ASP A 414 7.80 -3.65 26.29
N GLY A 415 7.94 -4.19 25.07
CA GLY A 415 7.84 -3.43 23.84
C GLY A 415 6.41 -2.92 23.59
N THR A 416 6.29 -1.72 23.00
CA THR A 416 5.02 -1.18 22.53
C THR A 416 4.91 -1.25 21.01
N TYR A 417 3.69 -1.43 20.50
CA TYR A 417 3.41 -1.37 19.07
C TYR A 417 2.03 -0.76 18.80
N PHE A 418 1.78 -0.36 17.56
CA PHE A 418 0.47 0.14 17.16
C PHE A 418 0.08 -0.32 15.77
N SER A 419 -1.23 -0.33 15.50
CA SER A 419 -1.79 -0.64 14.19
C SER A 419 -2.85 0.38 13.79
N LEU A 420 -3.10 0.47 12.48
CA LEU A 420 -3.99 1.47 11.90
C LEU A 420 -5.07 0.77 11.08
N GLU A 421 -6.33 1.16 11.26
CA GLU A 421 -7.45 0.65 10.46
C GLU A 421 -7.88 1.61 9.37
N PHE A 422 -8.10 1.07 8.17
CA PHE A 422 -8.61 1.80 7.01
C PHE A 422 -9.76 1.05 6.35
N PHE A 423 -10.68 1.79 5.75
CA PHE A 423 -11.79 1.26 4.98
C PHE A 423 -11.68 1.66 3.49
N PRO A 424 -12.16 0.84 2.55
CA PRO A 424 -12.12 1.17 1.13
C PRO A 424 -13.01 2.39 0.81
N PRO A 425 -12.47 3.48 0.22
CA PRO A 425 -13.25 4.67 -0.08
C PRO A 425 -14.40 4.41 -1.08
N LYS A 426 -15.47 5.21 -0.97
CA LYS A 426 -16.63 5.09 -1.87
C LYS A 426 -16.30 5.52 -3.30
N THR A 427 -15.48 6.57 -3.45
CA THR A 427 -15.14 7.20 -4.74
C THR A 427 -13.73 6.83 -5.21
N THR A 428 -13.50 6.84 -6.52
CA THR A 428 -12.17 6.61 -7.11
C THR A 428 -11.16 7.69 -6.68
N ALA A 429 -11.60 8.95 -6.56
CA ALA A 429 -10.75 10.04 -6.08
C ALA A 429 -10.35 9.83 -4.61
N GLY A 430 -11.30 9.44 -3.76
CA GLY A 430 -11.01 9.06 -2.37
C GLY A 430 -10.03 7.90 -2.27
N PHE A 431 -10.11 6.91 -3.17
CA PHE A 431 -9.16 5.79 -3.23
C PHE A 431 -7.74 6.25 -3.58
N ALA A 432 -7.57 7.08 -4.61
CA ALA A 432 -6.27 7.63 -5.00
C ALA A 432 -5.64 8.47 -3.86
N ASN A 433 -6.46 9.27 -3.17
CA ASN A 433 -5.99 10.06 -2.03
C ASN A 433 -5.65 9.19 -0.81
N LEU A 434 -6.41 8.11 -0.57
CA LEU A 434 -6.08 7.14 0.47
C LEU A 434 -4.74 6.47 0.19
N GLN A 435 -4.48 6.08 -1.06
CA GLN A 435 -3.21 5.51 -1.47
C GLN A 435 -2.04 6.45 -1.14
N ALA A 436 -2.13 7.72 -1.56
CA ALA A 436 -1.11 8.72 -1.27
C ALA A 436 -0.92 8.93 0.26
N ARG A 437 -2.00 8.89 1.04
CA ARG A 437 -1.97 8.97 2.50
C ARG A 437 -1.27 7.76 3.13
N LEU A 438 -1.64 6.54 2.73
CA LEU A 438 -1.01 5.30 3.20
C LEU A 438 0.49 5.28 2.86
N GLU A 439 0.90 5.74 1.68
CA GLU A 439 2.31 5.88 1.31
C GLU A 439 3.07 6.81 2.27
N ARG A 440 2.49 7.95 2.67
CA ARG A 440 3.11 8.84 3.67
C ARG A 440 3.13 8.24 5.07
N MET A 441 1.98 7.76 5.55
CA MET A 441 1.84 7.20 6.90
C MET A 441 2.70 5.95 7.10
N SER A 442 2.81 5.09 6.09
CA SER A 442 3.67 3.89 6.13
C SER A 442 5.14 4.23 6.42
N ARG A 443 5.67 5.27 5.76
CA ARG A 443 7.07 5.69 5.90
C ARG A 443 7.32 6.45 7.20
N ALA A 444 6.40 7.34 7.56
CA ALA A 444 6.57 8.25 8.70
C ALA A 444 6.24 7.58 10.04
N LEU A 445 5.12 6.86 10.11
CA LEU A 445 4.64 6.26 11.37
C LEU A 445 5.16 4.83 11.55
N ARG A 446 5.35 4.09 10.44
CA ARG A 446 5.81 2.68 10.46
C ARG A 446 4.91 1.78 11.33
N PRO A 447 3.60 1.69 11.02
CA PRO A 447 2.68 0.87 11.80
C PRO A 447 3.10 -0.60 11.82
N PHE A 448 2.83 -1.27 12.93
CA PHE A 448 3.19 -2.68 13.12
C PHE A 448 2.38 -3.60 12.20
N PHE A 449 1.11 -3.28 11.97
CA PHE A 449 0.28 -3.83 10.90
C PHE A 449 -0.84 -2.84 10.56
N VAL A 450 -1.50 -3.08 9.45
CA VAL A 450 -2.67 -2.32 8.98
C VAL A 450 -3.88 -3.24 8.87
N ASN A 451 -5.02 -2.78 9.37
CA ASN A 451 -6.30 -3.42 9.14
C ASN A 451 -6.99 -2.84 7.91
N VAL A 452 -7.56 -3.72 7.10
CA VAL A 452 -8.47 -3.35 6.01
C VAL A 452 -9.86 -3.90 6.32
N THR A 453 -10.84 -3.01 6.44
CA THR A 453 -12.21 -3.38 6.81
C THR A 453 -12.94 -4.14 5.69
N TRP A 454 -14.01 -4.83 6.05
CA TRP A 454 -14.84 -5.63 5.15
C TRP A 454 -16.32 -5.43 5.46
N GLY A 455 -17.09 -5.03 4.45
CA GLY A 455 -18.53 -4.76 4.57
C GLY A 455 -19.34 -6.05 4.75
N ALA A 456 -20.39 -5.97 5.56
CA ALA A 456 -21.27 -7.11 5.84
C ALA A 456 -21.83 -7.75 4.54
N GLY A 457 -21.87 -9.08 4.51
CA GLY A 457 -22.32 -9.86 3.35
C GLY A 457 -21.39 -9.78 2.12
N GLY A 458 -20.21 -9.16 2.23
CA GLY A 458 -19.26 -9.02 1.11
C GLY A 458 -19.55 -7.84 0.18
N SER A 459 -20.35 -6.86 0.61
CA SER A 459 -20.70 -5.67 -0.19
C SER A 459 -19.48 -4.89 -0.69
N THR A 460 -18.38 -4.91 0.06
CA THR A 460 -17.11 -4.25 -0.30
C THR A 460 -16.00 -5.24 -0.66
N ALA A 461 -16.30 -6.52 -0.87
CA ALA A 461 -15.29 -7.59 -1.02
C ALA A 461 -14.19 -7.27 -2.04
N THR A 462 -14.58 -6.80 -3.23
CA THR A 462 -13.64 -6.46 -4.31
C THR A 462 -12.72 -5.29 -3.91
N LYS A 463 -13.30 -4.17 -3.44
CA LYS A 463 -12.53 -2.98 -3.06
C LYS A 463 -11.63 -3.24 -1.84
N SER A 464 -12.07 -4.06 -0.89
CA SER A 464 -11.30 -4.41 0.30
C SER A 464 -10.09 -5.28 -0.07
N LEU A 465 -10.25 -6.23 -1.00
CA LEU A 465 -9.14 -7.02 -1.52
C LEU A 465 -8.16 -6.19 -2.36
N GLU A 466 -8.65 -5.24 -3.15
CA GLU A 466 -7.80 -4.30 -3.89
C GLU A 466 -6.96 -3.41 -2.96
N LEU A 467 -7.58 -2.87 -1.90
CA LEU A 467 -6.87 -2.10 -0.88
C LEU A 467 -5.86 -2.96 -0.12
N ALA A 468 -6.23 -4.18 0.26
CA ALA A 468 -5.32 -5.12 0.93
C ALA A 468 -4.14 -5.52 0.02
N GLU A 469 -4.36 -5.71 -1.27
CA GLU A 469 -3.29 -5.99 -2.23
C GLU A 469 -2.31 -4.82 -2.33
N LEU A 470 -2.83 -3.60 -2.41
CA LEU A 470 -2.02 -2.38 -2.43
C LEU A 470 -1.15 -2.27 -1.17
N VAL A 471 -1.75 -2.41 0.01
CA VAL A 471 -1.04 -2.30 1.30
C VAL A 471 0.00 -3.42 1.45
N GLN A 472 -0.36 -4.66 1.07
CA GLN A 472 0.52 -5.82 1.22
C GLN A 472 1.66 -5.84 0.20
N ARG A 473 1.37 -5.65 -1.10
CA ARG A 473 2.35 -5.83 -2.18
C ARG A 473 3.09 -4.54 -2.55
N GLN A 474 2.40 -3.40 -2.57
CA GLN A 474 3.02 -2.14 -3.01
C GLN A 474 3.67 -1.40 -1.86
N LEU A 475 3.00 -1.30 -0.71
CA LEU A 475 3.52 -0.58 0.46
C LEU A 475 4.40 -1.44 1.36
N GLY A 476 4.32 -2.77 1.22
CA GLY A 476 5.06 -3.68 2.08
C GLY A 476 4.70 -3.52 3.55
N LEU A 477 3.41 -3.38 3.86
CA LEU A 477 2.92 -3.39 5.23
C LEU A 477 2.25 -4.73 5.53
N THR A 478 2.47 -5.24 6.75
CA THR A 478 1.74 -6.40 7.25
C THR A 478 0.24 -6.07 7.27
N THR A 479 -0.54 -6.76 6.46
CA THR A 479 -1.98 -6.50 6.33
C THR A 479 -2.79 -7.54 7.10
N CYS A 480 -3.79 -7.06 7.84
CA CYS A 480 -4.86 -7.86 8.45
C CYS A 480 -6.18 -7.55 7.75
N LEU A 481 -6.71 -8.53 7.03
CA LEU A 481 -7.96 -8.38 6.29
C LEU A 481 -9.14 -8.80 7.17
N HIS A 482 -10.14 -7.94 7.32
CA HIS A 482 -11.39 -8.31 7.96
C HIS A 482 -12.15 -9.31 7.09
N LEU A 483 -12.85 -10.26 7.71
CA LEU A 483 -13.72 -11.20 7.01
C LEU A 483 -14.95 -11.52 7.85
N THR A 484 -16.13 -11.17 7.35
CA THR A 484 -17.42 -11.46 8.00
C THR A 484 -18.01 -12.76 7.48
N CYS A 485 -18.63 -13.59 8.33
CA CYS A 485 -19.17 -14.89 7.91
C CYS A 485 -20.68 -14.92 7.67
N THR A 486 -21.44 -13.96 8.20
CA THR A 486 -22.91 -13.93 8.00
C THR A 486 -23.25 -13.56 6.55
N ASN A 487 -24.17 -14.33 5.94
CA ASN A 487 -24.65 -14.20 4.55
C ASN A 487 -23.61 -14.38 3.44
N MET A 488 -22.44 -14.93 3.74
CA MET A 488 -21.51 -15.33 2.69
C MET A 488 -21.70 -16.81 2.42
N ASN A 489 -21.98 -17.14 1.15
CA ASN A 489 -21.88 -18.52 0.71
C ASN A 489 -20.43 -18.99 0.95
N LYS A 490 -20.25 -20.25 1.33
CA LYS A 490 -18.94 -20.89 1.48
C LYS A 490 -18.01 -20.60 0.30
N SER A 491 -18.54 -20.59 -0.93
CA SER A 491 -17.76 -20.27 -2.13
C SER A 491 -17.16 -18.86 -2.12
N LEU A 492 -17.85 -17.88 -1.55
CA LEU A 492 -17.34 -16.51 -1.39
C LEU A 492 -16.28 -16.44 -0.29
N ILE A 493 -16.47 -17.14 0.83
CA ILE A 493 -15.45 -17.28 1.88
C ILE A 493 -14.18 -17.92 1.31
N ASP A 494 -14.34 -19.03 0.56
CA ASP A 494 -13.23 -19.72 -0.08
C ASP A 494 -12.51 -18.82 -1.09
N SER A 495 -13.27 -18.10 -1.92
CA SER A 495 -12.70 -17.16 -2.88
C SER A 495 -11.93 -16.03 -2.18
N ALA A 496 -12.49 -15.47 -1.10
CA ALA A 496 -11.85 -14.40 -0.34
C ALA A 496 -10.56 -14.89 0.33
N LEU A 497 -10.58 -16.04 0.98
CA LEU A 497 -9.41 -16.65 1.63
C LEU A 497 -8.33 -17.04 0.62
N GLU A 498 -8.71 -17.62 -0.51
CA GLU A 498 -7.75 -18.00 -1.55
C GLU A 498 -7.12 -16.76 -2.21
N ARG A 499 -7.91 -15.71 -2.46
CA ARG A 499 -7.37 -14.44 -2.95
C ARG A 499 -6.46 -13.78 -1.93
N ALA A 500 -6.85 -13.73 -0.65
CA ALA A 500 -6.03 -13.20 0.44
C ALA A 500 -4.68 -13.93 0.51
N LYS A 501 -4.71 -15.27 0.46
CA LYS A 501 -3.52 -16.12 0.39
C LYS A 501 -2.66 -15.83 -0.86
N ALA A 502 -3.28 -15.70 -2.04
CA ALA A 502 -2.58 -15.41 -3.28
C ALA A 502 -1.88 -14.04 -3.28
N ILE A 503 -2.47 -13.03 -2.63
CA ILE A 503 -1.84 -11.71 -2.49
C ILE A 503 -0.78 -11.65 -1.37
N GLY A 504 -0.65 -12.71 -0.57
CA GLY A 504 0.35 -12.82 0.50
C GLY A 504 -0.14 -12.40 1.88
N VAL A 505 -1.43 -12.11 2.05
CA VAL A 505 -2.03 -11.81 3.36
C VAL A 505 -1.97 -13.06 4.23
N ARG A 506 -1.43 -12.90 5.44
CA ARG A 506 -1.34 -13.95 6.46
C ARG A 506 -2.24 -13.71 7.66
N ASN A 507 -2.94 -12.59 7.73
CA ASN A 507 -3.68 -12.20 8.93
C ASN A 507 -5.14 -11.93 8.57
N ILE A 508 -6.06 -12.61 9.24
CA ILE A 508 -7.50 -12.46 9.04
C ILE A 508 -8.13 -12.07 10.37
N LEU A 509 -8.93 -11.00 10.39
CA LEU A 509 -9.80 -10.71 11.50
C LEU A 509 -11.16 -11.37 11.24
N ALA A 510 -11.44 -12.47 11.94
CA ALA A 510 -12.67 -13.23 11.78
C ALA A 510 -13.82 -12.57 12.56
N LEU A 511 -14.80 -12.06 11.82
CA LEU A 511 -15.96 -11.36 12.34
C LEU A 511 -17.24 -12.15 12.02
N ARG A 512 -18.27 -11.94 12.85
CA ARG A 512 -19.61 -12.45 12.52
C ARG A 512 -20.14 -11.66 11.31
N GLY A 513 -20.13 -10.33 11.43
CA GLY A 513 -20.95 -9.45 10.62
C GLY A 513 -22.32 -9.24 11.26
N ASP A 514 -23.04 -8.24 10.78
CA ASP A 514 -24.42 -8.01 11.17
C ASP A 514 -25.36 -8.98 10.42
N PRO A 515 -26.47 -9.42 11.05
CA PRO A 515 -27.47 -10.26 10.39
C PRO A 515 -28.00 -9.61 9.09
N PRO A 516 -28.45 -10.42 8.11
CA PRO A 516 -28.75 -9.95 6.76
C PRO A 516 -29.64 -8.73 6.69
N ARG A 517 -29.12 -7.76 5.92
CA ARG A 517 -29.86 -6.78 5.13
C ARG A 517 -30.28 -7.46 3.81
N ASN A 518 -31.40 -8.19 3.83
CA ASN A 518 -32.20 -8.71 2.68
C ASN A 518 -31.86 -10.08 1.99
N GLU A 519 -32.90 -10.66 1.38
CA GLU A 519 -33.00 -11.89 0.54
C GLU A 519 -32.68 -11.66 -0.96
N GLU A 520 -32.14 -10.51 -1.36
CA GLU A 520 -31.92 -10.20 -2.80
C GLU A 520 -30.79 -10.99 -3.47
N TYR A 521 -30.07 -11.83 -2.71
CA TYR A 521 -29.14 -12.83 -3.26
C TYR A 521 -29.81 -14.19 -3.55
N PHE A 522 -31.11 -14.35 -3.26
CA PHE A 522 -31.83 -15.59 -3.53
C PHE A 522 -32.61 -15.51 -4.84
N ASN A 523 -32.08 -16.13 -5.89
CA ASN A 523 -32.97 -16.70 -6.90
C ASN A 523 -33.79 -17.79 -6.21
N LYS A 524 -35.11 -17.82 -6.48
CA LYS A 524 -36.05 -18.82 -5.92
C LYS A 524 -35.68 -20.29 -6.20
N GLU A 525 -34.68 -20.54 -7.05
CA GLU A 525 -34.14 -21.88 -7.33
C GLU A 525 -33.09 -22.34 -6.30
N ASP A 526 -32.55 -21.45 -5.46
CA ASP A 526 -31.53 -21.76 -4.45
C ASP A 526 -32.08 -21.98 -3.02
N LEU A 527 -33.39 -21.80 -2.81
CA LEU A 527 -34.03 -21.96 -1.49
C LEU A 527 -34.00 -23.41 -0.97
N ASP A 528 -33.75 -24.41 -1.81
CA ASP A 528 -33.62 -25.82 -1.41
C ASP A 528 -32.18 -26.21 -1.00
N LYS A 529 -31.24 -25.25 -0.93
CA LYS A 529 -29.85 -25.47 -0.46
C LYS A 529 -29.41 -24.43 0.56
N GLU A 530 -30.11 -24.35 1.69
CA GLU A 530 -29.59 -23.66 2.88
C GLU A 530 -28.26 -24.31 3.32
N SER A 531 -27.11 -23.66 3.10
CA SER A 531 -25.91 -23.96 3.87
C SER A 531 -25.94 -23.15 5.17
N THR A 532 -26.49 -23.74 6.23
CA THR A 532 -26.44 -23.28 7.63
C THR A 532 -25.02 -23.33 8.24
N GLU A 533 -23.95 -23.30 7.43
CA GLU A 533 -22.59 -23.67 7.83
C GLU A 533 -21.85 -22.56 8.60
N PHE A 534 -22.24 -21.28 8.45
CA PHE A 534 -21.58 -20.12 9.07
C PHE A 534 -22.56 -19.15 9.72
N VAL A 535 -22.74 -19.25 11.03
CA VAL A 535 -23.69 -18.41 11.79
C VAL A 535 -22.95 -17.44 12.71
N TRP A 536 -21.86 -17.90 13.31
CA TRP A 536 -21.08 -17.14 14.28
C TRP A 536 -19.63 -17.04 13.85
N ALA A 537 -18.92 -16.01 14.34
CA ALA A 537 -17.49 -15.84 14.05
C ALA A 537 -16.65 -17.09 14.39
N VAL A 538 -17.06 -17.86 15.39
CA VAL A 538 -16.39 -19.13 15.76
C VAL A 538 -16.44 -20.16 14.63
N ASP A 539 -17.49 -20.18 13.81
CA ASP A 539 -17.61 -21.11 12.68
C ASP A 539 -16.56 -20.77 11.62
N LEU A 540 -16.32 -19.48 11.37
CA LEU A 540 -15.27 -19.00 10.47
C LEU A 540 -13.87 -19.35 11.00
N VAL A 541 -13.61 -19.15 12.30
CA VAL A 541 -12.34 -19.57 12.93
C VAL A 541 -12.10 -21.07 12.73
N LYS A 542 -13.08 -21.90 13.11
CA LYS A 542 -13.00 -23.37 12.95
C LYS A 542 -12.77 -23.76 11.49
N TYR A 543 -13.44 -23.08 10.56
CA TYR A 543 -13.33 -23.35 9.14
C TYR A 543 -11.96 -22.99 8.56
N ILE A 544 -11.46 -21.79 8.84
CA ILE A 544 -10.13 -21.36 8.38
C ILE A 544 -9.07 -22.32 8.93
N ARG A 545 -9.15 -22.66 10.22
CA ARG A 545 -8.24 -23.64 10.85
C ARG A 545 -8.32 -25.01 10.20
N LYS A 546 -9.52 -25.48 9.85
CA LYS A 546 -9.72 -26.77 9.19
C LYS A 546 -9.13 -26.81 7.77
N GLN A 547 -9.34 -25.76 6.98
CA GLN A 547 -8.94 -25.73 5.56
C GLN A 547 -7.49 -25.31 5.35
N TYR A 548 -7.03 -24.32 6.11
CA TYR A 548 -5.73 -23.66 5.93
C TYR A 548 -4.75 -23.97 7.05
N GLY A 549 -5.15 -24.75 8.07
CA GLY A 549 -4.31 -25.10 9.20
C GLY A 549 -3.79 -23.85 9.92
N ASP A 550 -2.47 -23.80 10.05
CA ASP A 550 -1.75 -22.69 10.66
C ASP A 550 -1.19 -21.70 9.61
N TYR A 551 -1.77 -21.63 8.40
CA TYR A 551 -1.32 -20.66 7.40
C TYR A 551 -1.63 -19.22 7.80
N PHE A 552 -2.85 -18.98 8.31
CA PHE A 552 -3.34 -17.66 8.71
C PHE A 552 -3.18 -17.44 10.22
N CYS A 553 -2.76 -16.25 10.62
CA CYS A 553 -3.02 -15.69 11.93
C CYS A 553 -4.47 -15.19 11.99
N ILE A 554 -5.21 -15.53 13.04
CA ILE A 554 -6.64 -15.23 13.15
C ILE A 554 -6.90 -14.36 14.38
N GLY A 555 -7.33 -13.12 14.14
CA GLY A 555 -7.86 -12.24 15.19
C GLY A 555 -9.36 -12.42 15.37
N VAL A 556 -9.89 -12.13 16.56
CA VAL A 556 -11.34 -12.03 16.81
C VAL A 556 -11.69 -10.78 17.62
N ALA A 557 -12.89 -10.26 17.40
CA ALA A 557 -13.39 -9.08 18.12
C ALA A 557 -13.81 -9.39 19.57
N ALA A 558 -13.56 -8.44 20.46
CA ALA A 558 -13.93 -8.43 21.88
C ALA A 558 -14.60 -7.10 22.26
N TYR A 559 -15.47 -7.08 23.28
CA TYR A 559 -16.29 -5.92 23.65
C TYR A 559 -16.08 -5.61 25.14
N PRO A 560 -15.28 -4.59 25.50
CA PRO A 560 -14.93 -4.33 26.90
C PRO A 560 -16.14 -4.05 27.79
N GLU A 561 -17.13 -3.33 27.25
CA GLU A 561 -18.37 -2.97 27.96
C GLU A 561 -19.52 -3.97 27.69
N GLY A 562 -19.27 -5.01 26.88
CA GLY A 562 -20.27 -5.97 26.42
C GLY A 562 -20.91 -5.58 25.07
N HIS A 563 -21.25 -6.60 24.29
CA HIS A 563 -21.91 -6.47 23.00
C HIS A 563 -23.39 -6.12 23.19
N SER A 564 -23.87 -5.09 22.49
CA SER A 564 -25.29 -4.75 22.38
C SER A 564 -25.99 -5.71 21.39
N ASP A 565 -26.21 -6.95 21.81
CA ASP A 565 -26.96 -7.91 20.97
C ASP A 565 -28.48 -7.73 21.13
N GLN A 566 -29.26 -8.26 20.17
CA GLN A 566 -30.73 -8.19 20.19
C GLN A 566 -31.36 -8.98 21.35
N SER A 567 -30.61 -9.82 22.04
CA SER A 567 -31.05 -10.68 23.15
C SER A 567 -31.03 -9.91 24.47
N HIS A 568 -30.13 -8.94 24.63
CA HIS A 568 -29.96 -8.11 25.82
C HIS A 568 -29.81 -6.61 25.48
N PRO A 569 -30.80 -5.98 24.81
CA PRO A 569 -30.69 -4.58 24.39
C PRO A 569 -30.67 -3.58 25.56
N ASP A 570 -31.14 -3.98 26.74
CA ASP A 570 -31.30 -3.12 27.92
C ASP A 570 -30.17 -3.28 28.96
N ASP A 571 -29.24 -4.24 28.80
CA ASP A 571 -28.18 -4.54 29.78
C ASP A 571 -26.87 -4.99 29.11
N GLN A 572 -25.89 -4.08 29.05
CA GLN A 572 -24.56 -4.36 28.51
C GLN A 572 -23.64 -4.90 29.60
N ASN A 573 -23.23 -6.17 29.42
CA ASN A 573 -22.38 -6.84 30.37
C ASN A 573 -21.41 -7.78 29.66
N PRO A 574 -20.08 -7.58 29.77
CA PRO A 574 -19.10 -8.42 29.07
C PRO A 574 -19.14 -9.89 29.51
N LYS A 575 -19.76 -10.21 30.66
CA LYS A 575 -19.97 -11.59 31.12
C LYS A 575 -20.94 -12.38 30.23
N HIS A 576 -21.84 -11.71 29.51
CA HIS A 576 -22.74 -12.38 28.57
C HIS A 576 -21.96 -12.88 27.33
N ASP A 577 -20.92 -12.15 26.91
CA ASP A 577 -20.10 -12.50 25.75
C ASP A 577 -18.96 -13.47 26.07
N LEU A 578 -18.52 -13.50 27.33
CA LEU A 578 -17.36 -14.28 27.78
C LEU A 578 -17.40 -15.76 27.35
N PRO A 579 -18.51 -16.51 27.47
CA PRO A 579 -18.56 -17.90 27.01
C PRO A 579 -18.26 -18.06 25.52
N TYR A 580 -18.77 -17.14 24.69
CA TYR A 580 -18.56 -17.15 23.24
C TYR A 580 -17.14 -16.74 22.87
N LEU A 581 -16.55 -15.78 23.60
CA LEU A 581 -15.16 -15.38 23.43
C LEU A 581 -14.21 -16.52 23.78
N ILE A 582 -14.50 -17.28 24.85
CA ILE A 582 -13.76 -18.51 25.21
C ILE A 582 -13.87 -19.53 24.07
N GLU A 583 -15.05 -19.74 23.49
CA GLU A 583 -15.24 -20.70 22.40
C GLU A 583 -14.44 -20.31 21.15
N LYS A 584 -14.48 -19.04 20.74
CA LYS A 584 -13.69 -18.49 19.63
C LYS A 584 -12.19 -18.68 19.85
N THR A 585 -11.72 -18.41 21.07
CA THR A 585 -10.31 -18.55 21.43
C THR A 585 -9.87 -20.01 21.38
N LYS A 586 -10.66 -20.92 21.97
CA LYS A 586 -10.40 -22.37 21.91
C LYS A 586 -10.45 -22.95 20.50
N ALA A 587 -11.24 -22.35 19.61
CA ALA A 587 -11.29 -22.74 18.21
C ALA A 587 -10.00 -22.40 17.44
N GLY A 588 -9.12 -21.56 18.00
CA GLY A 588 -7.81 -21.23 17.44
C GLY A 588 -7.65 -19.77 17.04
N ALA A 589 -8.25 -18.82 17.76
CA ALA A 589 -7.90 -17.40 17.60
C ALA A 589 -6.54 -17.11 18.25
N ASP A 590 -5.74 -16.26 17.60
CA ASP A 590 -4.35 -15.96 17.97
C ASP A 590 -4.20 -14.62 18.69
N PHE A 591 -5.11 -13.69 18.48
CA PHE A 591 -5.18 -12.42 19.21
C PHE A 591 -6.61 -11.91 19.32
N LEU A 592 -6.85 -11.08 20.33
CA LEU A 592 -8.12 -10.38 20.53
C LEU A 592 -7.93 -8.91 20.18
N MET A 593 -8.92 -8.31 19.52
CA MET A 593 -8.96 -6.88 19.26
C MET A 593 -10.27 -6.32 19.80
N THR A 594 -10.18 -5.30 20.66
CA THR A 594 -11.37 -4.78 21.32
C THR A 594 -12.09 -3.75 20.47
N GLN A 595 -13.40 -3.64 20.65
CA GLN A 595 -14.18 -2.48 20.23
C GLN A 595 -13.64 -1.21 20.92
N LEU A 596 -13.93 -0.05 20.32
CA LEU A 596 -13.59 1.26 20.87
C LEU A 596 -14.18 1.48 22.28
N PHE A 597 -13.44 2.16 23.14
CA PHE A 597 -13.85 2.55 24.49
C PHE A 597 -13.24 3.90 24.88
N PHE A 598 -13.86 4.59 25.84
CA PHE A 598 -13.31 5.81 26.46
C PHE A 598 -13.23 5.70 27.99
N ASP A 599 -13.94 4.76 28.60
CA ASP A 599 -13.83 4.45 30.03
C ASP A 599 -12.68 3.44 30.27
N VAL A 600 -11.54 3.96 30.70
CA VAL A 600 -10.33 3.16 30.97
C VAL A 600 -10.62 2.07 32.01
N LYS A 601 -11.39 2.39 33.05
CA LYS A 601 -11.71 1.44 34.13
C LYS A 601 -12.51 0.26 33.61
N ALA A 602 -13.45 0.50 32.70
CA ALA A 602 -14.22 -0.57 32.08
C ALA A 602 -13.31 -1.53 31.28
N TYR A 603 -12.33 -1.01 30.54
CA TYR A 603 -11.34 -1.83 29.85
C TYR A 603 -10.45 -2.61 30.82
N GLU A 604 -10.00 -1.97 31.89
CA GLU A 604 -9.17 -2.59 32.93
C GLU A 604 -9.87 -3.76 33.61
N GLU A 605 -11.13 -3.57 34.02
CA GLU A 605 -11.96 -4.62 34.61
C GLU A 605 -12.18 -5.77 33.62
N PHE A 606 -12.34 -5.45 32.33
CA PHE A 606 -12.47 -6.44 31.26
C PHE A 606 -11.17 -7.24 31.06
N GLU A 607 -10.02 -6.58 30.99
CA GLU A 607 -8.73 -7.26 30.86
C GLU A 607 -8.48 -8.17 32.07
N ASP A 608 -8.72 -7.68 33.30
CA ASP A 608 -8.60 -8.49 34.52
C ASP A 608 -9.54 -9.69 34.53
N MET A 609 -10.78 -9.51 34.08
CA MET A 609 -11.73 -10.61 33.95
C MET A 609 -11.20 -11.69 33.00
N LEU A 610 -10.64 -11.32 31.85
CA LEU A 610 -10.08 -12.28 30.89
C LEU A 610 -8.84 -12.97 31.45
N ARG A 611 -7.87 -12.21 31.99
CA ARG A 611 -6.61 -12.77 32.50
C ARG A 611 -6.82 -13.72 33.68
N ASN A 612 -7.84 -13.46 34.51
CA ASN A 612 -8.20 -14.28 35.68
C ASN A 612 -9.26 -15.37 35.40
N ASP A 613 -9.71 -15.52 34.15
CA ASP A 613 -10.73 -16.51 33.81
C ASP A 613 -10.26 -17.96 34.10
N PRO A 614 -11.08 -18.82 34.74
CA PRO A 614 -10.70 -20.19 35.10
C PRO A 614 -10.35 -21.10 33.93
N SER A 615 -10.77 -20.79 32.69
CA SER A 615 -10.42 -21.60 31.52
C SER A 615 -8.95 -21.47 31.13
N GLY A 616 -8.28 -20.40 31.55
CA GLY A 616 -6.87 -20.13 31.29
C GLY A 616 -6.52 -19.77 29.84
N VAL A 617 -7.49 -19.71 28.92
CA VAL A 617 -7.25 -19.50 27.49
C VAL A 617 -6.73 -18.11 27.15
N PHE A 618 -6.98 -17.12 28.02
CA PHE A 618 -6.57 -15.74 27.81
C PHE A 618 -5.25 -15.36 28.50
N LYS A 619 -4.59 -16.30 29.19
CA LYS A 619 -3.39 -15.99 30.00
C LYS A 619 -2.28 -15.31 29.21
N THR A 620 -2.07 -15.73 27.97
CA THR A 620 -0.96 -15.26 27.12
C THR A 620 -1.41 -14.71 25.78
N ILE A 621 -2.71 -14.80 25.44
CA ILE A 621 -3.19 -14.27 24.16
C ILE A 621 -3.04 -12.74 24.15
N PRO A 622 -2.53 -12.12 23.06
CA PRO A 622 -2.49 -10.67 22.94
C PRO A 622 -3.91 -10.09 22.93
N ILE A 623 -4.13 -9.02 23.69
CA ILE A 623 -5.39 -8.27 23.75
C ILE A 623 -5.07 -6.84 23.31
N VAL A 624 -5.51 -6.45 22.12
CA VAL A 624 -5.19 -5.15 21.53
C VAL A 624 -6.35 -4.18 21.77
N PRO A 625 -6.18 -3.14 22.61
CA PRO A 625 -7.18 -2.10 22.82
C PRO A 625 -7.43 -1.30 21.54
N GLY A 626 -8.70 -1.19 21.15
CA GLY A 626 -9.18 -0.32 20.08
C GLY A 626 -9.46 1.10 20.58
N LEU A 627 -8.86 2.10 19.93
CA LEU A 627 -8.96 3.52 20.28
C LEU A 627 -9.37 4.32 19.04
N MET A 628 -10.35 5.21 19.19
CA MET A 628 -10.79 6.10 18.12
C MET A 628 -10.37 7.54 18.43
N PRO A 629 -9.47 8.15 17.64
CA PRO A 629 -9.15 9.57 17.75
C PRO A 629 -10.41 10.45 17.65
N ILE A 630 -10.55 11.41 18.55
CA ILE A 630 -11.71 12.32 18.59
C ILE A 630 -11.48 13.46 17.61
N GLN A 631 -12.26 13.52 16.54
CA GLN A 631 -12.08 14.49 15.45
C GLN A 631 -13.19 15.54 15.36
N SER A 632 -14.39 15.22 15.84
CA SER A 632 -15.51 16.14 15.90
C SER A 632 -16.45 15.70 17.03
N TYR A 633 -17.10 16.68 17.66
CA TYR A 633 -18.04 16.43 18.75
C TYR A 633 -19.24 15.62 18.27
N GLN A 634 -19.75 15.91 17.07
CA GLN A 634 -20.92 15.23 16.51
C GLN A 634 -20.60 13.77 16.17
N ILE A 635 -19.46 13.53 15.52
CA ILE A 635 -19.02 12.17 15.18
C ILE A 635 -18.82 11.34 16.46
N LEU A 636 -18.15 11.92 17.47
CA LEU A 636 -17.97 11.23 18.75
C LEU A 636 -19.30 10.82 19.39
N ARG A 637 -20.25 11.75 19.48
CA ARG A 637 -21.57 11.51 20.08
C ARG A 637 -22.34 10.42 19.34
N ARG A 638 -22.25 10.41 18.01
CA ARG A 638 -22.89 9.40 17.15
C ARG A 638 -22.23 8.03 17.32
N THR A 639 -20.91 7.95 17.17
CA THR A 639 -20.18 6.68 17.26
C THR A 639 -20.33 6.04 18.63
N THR A 640 -20.30 6.82 19.71
CA THR A 640 -20.49 6.28 21.08
C THR A 640 -21.92 5.80 21.33
N LYS A 641 -22.92 6.41 20.69
CA LYS A 641 -24.31 5.91 20.70
C LYS A 641 -24.44 4.58 19.94
N LEU A 642 -23.78 4.44 18.80
CA LEU A 642 -23.83 3.24 17.95
C LEU A 642 -23.02 2.07 18.50
N SER A 643 -21.81 2.33 19.01
CA SER A 643 -20.98 1.32 19.65
C SER A 643 -21.42 1.04 21.09
N HIS A 644 -22.32 1.87 21.62
CA HIS A 644 -22.74 1.90 23.01
C HIS A 644 -21.58 2.08 24.02
N ALA A 645 -20.46 2.65 23.58
CA ALA A 645 -19.33 2.94 24.46
C ALA A 645 -19.67 4.07 25.44
N ARG A 646 -19.34 3.89 26.72
CA ARG A 646 -19.58 4.94 27.72
C ARG A 646 -18.57 6.06 27.57
N LEU A 647 -19.08 7.30 27.56
CA LEU A 647 -18.27 8.51 27.70
C LEU A 647 -18.22 8.94 29.16
N PRO A 648 -17.05 8.92 29.81
CA PRO A 648 -16.87 9.47 31.15
C PRO A 648 -17.34 10.94 31.25
N PRO A 649 -18.01 11.36 32.35
CA PRO A 649 -18.53 12.72 32.49
C PRO A 649 -17.49 13.83 32.37
N ASP A 650 -16.25 13.57 32.82
CA ASP A 650 -15.12 14.50 32.76
C ASP A 650 -14.61 14.71 31.33
N ILE A 651 -14.58 13.66 30.51
CA ILE A 651 -14.31 13.75 29.07
C ILE A 651 -15.41 14.58 28.38
N LEU A 652 -16.67 14.32 28.71
CA LEU A 652 -17.80 15.04 28.13
C LEU A 652 -17.77 16.53 28.48
N GLU A 653 -17.48 16.88 29.74
CA GLU A 653 -17.38 18.27 30.20
C GLU A 653 -16.26 19.04 29.47
N ARG A 654 -15.09 18.42 29.28
CA ARG A 654 -13.98 19.01 28.51
C ARG A 654 -14.38 19.32 27.06
N LEU A 655 -15.09 18.40 26.42
CA LEU A 655 -15.50 18.53 25.03
C LEU A 655 -16.68 19.50 24.86
N ASP A 656 -17.60 19.56 25.81
CA ASP A 656 -18.75 20.48 25.78
C ASP A 656 -18.32 21.96 25.77
N VAL A 657 -17.17 22.28 26.38
CA VAL A 657 -16.59 23.64 26.38
C VAL A 657 -16.13 24.07 24.97
N VAL A 658 -15.67 23.12 24.16
CA VAL A 658 -15.07 23.38 22.84
C VAL A 658 -15.93 22.94 21.66
N LYS A 659 -17.12 22.36 21.90
CA LYS A 659 -17.98 21.73 20.87
C LYS A 659 -18.35 22.59 19.65
N GLY A 660 -18.20 23.91 19.73
CA GLY A 660 -18.45 24.83 18.61
C GLY A 660 -17.23 25.11 17.72
N ASP A 661 -16.05 24.59 18.07
CA ASP A 661 -14.78 24.79 17.36
C ASP A 661 -14.10 23.42 17.12
N ASP A 662 -14.24 22.87 15.92
CA ASP A 662 -13.73 21.54 15.57
C ASP A 662 -12.21 21.41 15.74
N GLU A 663 -11.42 22.45 15.50
CA GLU A 663 -9.97 22.39 15.73
C GLU A 663 -9.65 22.30 17.23
N ALA A 664 -10.41 23.02 18.07
CA ALA A 664 -10.28 22.89 19.52
C ALA A 664 -10.74 21.51 20.01
N VAL A 665 -11.81 20.95 19.42
CA VAL A 665 -12.25 19.57 19.70
C VAL A 665 -11.17 18.56 19.33
N LYS A 666 -10.54 18.67 18.15
CA LYS A 666 -9.43 17.79 17.74
C LYS A 666 -8.27 17.87 18.72
N ALA A 667 -7.85 19.07 19.12
CA ALA A 667 -6.74 19.26 20.06
C ALA A 667 -7.04 18.62 21.43
N VAL A 668 -8.22 18.90 22.01
CA VAL A 668 -8.65 18.27 23.27
C VAL A 668 -8.80 16.75 23.10
N GLY A 669 -9.23 16.30 21.92
CA GLY A 669 -9.33 14.89 21.55
C GLY A 669 -8.01 14.15 21.56
N VAL A 670 -6.96 14.77 20.99
CA VAL A 670 -5.58 14.25 21.03
C VAL A 670 -5.08 14.15 22.47
N ASP A 671 -5.34 15.17 23.31
CA ASP A 671 -4.98 15.13 24.73
C ASP A 671 -5.64 13.93 25.44
N ILE A 672 -6.95 13.76 25.28
CA ILE A 672 -7.72 12.67 25.93
C ILE A 672 -7.19 11.29 25.53
N ILE A 673 -6.99 11.04 24.24
CA ILE A 673 -6.52 9.72 23.79
C ILE A 673 -5.07 9.48 24.22
N SER A 674 -4.23 10.51 24.22
CA SER A 674 -2.86 10.39 24.74
C SER A 674 -2.83 10.05 26.23
N GLU A 675 -3.69 10.69 27.04
CA GLU A 675 -3.84 10.39 28.47
C GLU A 675 -4.26 8.92 28.69
N ILE A 676 -5.24 8.43 27.92
CA ILE A 676 -5.69 7.03 27.97
C ILE A 676 -4.55 6.06 27.64
N ILE A 677 -3.78 6.34 26.58
CA ILE A 677 -2.64 5.47 26.19
C ILE A 677 -1.58 5.45 27.28
N GLN A 678 -1.24 6.59 27.87
CA GLN A 678 -0.25 6.69 28.94
C GLN A 678 -0.68 5.91 30.19
N GLU A 679 -1.97 5.98 30.56
CA GLU A 679 -2.53 5.19 31.66
C GLU A 679 -2.43 3.68 31.38
N LEU A 680 -2.77 3.26 30.16
CA LEU A 680 -2.67 1.86 29.73
C LEU A 680 -1.22 1.36 29.59
N GLN A 681 -0.27 2.23 29.22
CA GLN A 681 1.17 1.91 29.16
C GLN A 681 1.77 1.72 30.55
N ALA A 682 1.31 2.50 31.55
CA ALA A 682 1.79 2.40 32.93
C ALA A 682 1.31 1.13 33.65
N ARG A 683 0.25 0.48 33.15
CA ARG A 683 -0.34 -0.73 33.74
C ARG A 683 0.52 -1.98 33.44
N PRO A 684 0.72 -2.88 34.42
CA PRO A 684 1.33 -4.19 34.17
C PRO A 684 0.55 -4.99 33.13
N HIS A 685 1.27 -5.56 32.16
CA HIS A 685 0.69 -6.28 31.03
C HIS A 685 1.53 -7.51 30.69
N VAL A 686 0.95 -8.45 29.93
CA VAL A 686 1.60 -9.71 29.55
C VAL A 686 2.08 -9.60 28.10
N GLY A 687 3.40 -9.64 27.92
CA GLY A 687 4.04 -9.47 26.61
C GLY A 687 3.89 -8.05 26.06
N PRO A 688 4.24 -7.81 24.79
CA PRO A 688 4.23 -6.47 24.20
C PRO A 688 2.84 -5.79 24.24
N ARG A 689 2.79 -4.48 24.53
CA ARG A 689 1.53 -3.70 24.55
C ARG A 689 1.19 -3.13 23.17
N GLY A 690 0.05 -3.54 22.63
CA GLY A 690 -0.49 -3.00 21.38
C GLY A 690 -1.47 -1.86 21.57
N PHE A 691 -1.60 -0.99 20.57
CA PHE A 691 -2.70 -0.02 20.45
C PHE A 691 -3.26 -0.01 19.03
N HIS A 692 -4.56 -0.22 18.87
CA HIS A 692 -5.21 -0.23 17.57
C HIS A 692 -5.98 1.06 17.35
N PHE A 693 -5.69 1.79 16.26
CA PHE A 693 -6.34 3.06 15.96
C PHE A 693 -7.37 2.92 14.84
N TYR A 694 -8.62 3.25 15.16
CA TYR A 694 -9.69 3.47 14.18
C TYR A 694 -9.48 4.84 13.52
N THR A 695 -8.71 4.88 12.43
CA THR A 695 -8.26 6.15 11.84
C THR A 695 -9.39 6.94 11.18
N LEU A 696 -10.49 6.26 10.83
CA LEU A 696 -11.54 6.77 9.94
C LEU A 696 -10.96 7.32 8.61
N ASN A 697 -9.91 6.64 8.13
CA ASN A 697 -9.07 7.04 7.01
C ASN A 697 -8.28 8.34 7.20
N LEU A 698 -8.23 8.97 8.37
CA LEU A 698 -7.64 10.31 8.59
C LEU A 698 -6.26 10.23 9.27
N GLU A 699 -5.42 11.25 9.05
CA GLU A 699 -3.98 11.20 9.36
C GLU A 699 -3.59 12.06 10.57
N LYS A 700 -4.11 13.29 10.68
CA LYS A 700 -3.63 14.32 11.61
C LYS A 700 -3.69 13.92 13.09
N ALA A 701 -4.87 13.55 13.59
CA ALA A 701 -5.04 13.23 15.00
C ALA A 701 -4.22 11.99 15.42
N VAL A 702 -4.21 10.94 14.58
CA VAL A 702 -3.45 9.71 14.84
C VAL A 702 -1.96 10.01 14.90
N SER A 703 -1.43 10.78 13.96
CA SER A 703 0.00 11.10 13.89
C SER A 703 0.47 11.83 15.15
N GLN A 704 -0.31 12.82 15.62
CA GLN A 704 -0.02 13.55 16.85
C GLN A 704 -0.07 12.66 18.10
N ILE A 705 -1.08 11.76 18.19
CA ILE A 705 -1.21 10.83 19.31
C ILE A 705 -0.04 9.85 19.37
N VAL A 706 0.28 9.20 18.24
CA VAL A 706 1.33 8.18 18.14
C VAL A 706 2.71 8.80 18.44
N GLU A 707 2.95 10.02 17.98
CA GLU A 707 4.17 10.77 18.30
C GLU A 707 4.25 11.14 19.79
N ARG A 708 3.20 11.76 20.33
CA ARG A 708 3.18 12.22 21.72
C ARG A 708 3.29 11.08 22.73
N CYS A 709 2.77 9.90 22.38
CA CYS A 709 2.83 8.70 23.21
C CYS A 709 4.08 7.85 22.96
N HIS A 710 5.04 8.33 22.16
CA HIS A 710 6.29 7.63 21.82
C HIS A 710 6.06 6.19 21.30
N LEU A 711 4.98 5.99 20.54
CA LEU A 711 4.64 4.68 19.97
C LEU A 711 5.43 4.39 18.68
N ILE A 712 6.09 5.40 18.11
CA ILE A 712 7.03 5.23 17.00
C ILE A 712 8.34 4.69 17.56
N ARG A 713 8.76 3.51 17.10
CA ARG A 713 9.98 2.87 17.57
C ARG A 713 11.22 3.65 17.09
N ASP A 714 11.98 4.20 18.03
CA ASP A 714 13.29 4.80 17.76
C ASP A 714 14.32 3.68 17.52
N LEU A 715 14.87 3.64 16.31
CA LEU A 715 15.89 2.65 15.94
C LEU A 715 17.28 3.01 16.49
N SER A 716 17.43 4.15 17.18
CA SER A 716 18.69 4.61 17.79
C SER A 716 18.95 4.01 19.18
N ALA A 717 17.94 3.47 19.86
CA ALA A 717 18.05 3.01 21.24
C ALA A 717 18.66 1.60 21.42
N MET A 718 19.25 1.02 20.37
CA MET A 718 20.03 -0.23 20.48
C MET A 718 21.55 -0.02 20.43
N ASP A 719 22.01 1.25 20.44
CA ASP A 719 23.43 1.62 20.27
C ASP A 719 24.05 2.40 21.47
N ASP A 720 23.36 2.58 22.60
CA ASP A 720 23.91 3.36 23.72
C ASP A 720 24.57 2.48 24.81
N ASP A 721 25.82 2.10 24.55
CA ASP A 721 26.89 1.94 25.55
C ASP A 721 28.24 2.15 24.82
N ASP A 722 28.58 3.40 24.51
CA ASP A 722 29.93 3.99 24.66
C ASP A 722 30.03 5.39 24.00
N ASP A 723 30.28 6.38 24.86
CA ASP A 723 31.00 7.65 24.67
C ASP A 723 30.45 8.81 23.80
N ASP A 724 29.92 9.79 24.55
CA ASP A 724 30.48 11.13 24.79
C ASP A 724 30.06 12.33 23.92
N ASP A 725 29.81 13.38 24.68
CA ASP A 725 29.10 14.62 24.40
C ASP A 725 29.94 15.56 23.52
N SER A 726 29.44 15.96 22.35
CA SER A 726 29.87 17.21 21.71
C SER A 726 28.85 17.73 20.69
N ALA A 727 28.01 18.63 21.17
CA ALA A 727 27.34 19.62 20.34
C ALA A 727 28.40 20.40 19.53
N LEU A 728 28.24 20.44 18.20
CA LEU A 728 28.97 21.36 17.34
C LEU A 728 28.02 22.16 16.45
N GLU A 729 28.09 23.46 16.71
CA GLU A 729 27.44 24.60 16.09
C GLU A 729 27.62 24.64 14.57
N ILE A 730 26.55 24.98 13.86
CA ILE A 730 26.61 25.33 12.44
C ILE A 730 27.09 26.78 12.33
N SER A 731 28.30 26.95 11.82
CA SER A 731 28.86 28.24 11.44
C SER A 731 28.32 28.67 10.07
N ASP A 732 27.66 29.83 10.03
CA ASP A 732 27.38 30.59 8.82
C ASP A 732 28.68 31.16 8.22
N ASP A 733 28.88 30.97 6.92
CA ASP A 733 29.83 31.77 6.14
C ASP A 733 29.23 32.12 4.76
N VAL A 734 28.80 33.37 4.62
CA VAL A 734 28.57 34.06 3.34
C VAL A 734 29.54 35.26 3.29
N PRO A 735 30.36 35.43 2.23
CA PRO A 735 31.23 36.59 2.13
C PRO A 735 30.47 37.83 1.61
N ASP A 736 30.27 38.74 2.57
CA ASP A 736 30.32 40.20 2.55
C ASP A 736 30.58 40.92 1.20
N SER A 737 29.73 41.93 0.91
CA SER A 737 30.23 43.22 0.45
C SER A 737 29.38 44.39 0.96
N ASN A 738 29.86 44.93 2.08
CA ASN A 738 30.16 46.35 2.31
C ASN A 738 29.01 47.38 2.25
N GLY A 739 28.78 48.02 3.41
CA GLY A 739 28.52 49.46 3.38
C GLY A 739 27.83 50.11 4.59
N GLN A 740 28.51 50.14 5.74
CA GLN A 740 28.45 51.20 6.77
C GLN A 740 27.15 51.38 7.58
N GLN A 741 27.10 50.81 8.79
CA GLN A 741 27.46 51.46 10.08
C GLN A 741 26.48 52.56 10.58
N ARG A 742 25.64 52.23 11.58
CA ARG A 742 25.93 52.50 13.01
C ARG A 742 24.74 52.18 13.97
N ARG A 743 25.12 51.45 15.03
CA ARG A 743 24.69 51.54 16.46
C ARG A 743 23.33 51.01 16.92
N SER A 744 23.37 49.74 17.37
CA SER A 744 23.06 49.24 18.73
C SER A 744 21.92 49.91 19.55
N ARG A 745 20.86 49.16 19.85
CA ARG A 745 20.62 48.43 21.13
C ARG A 745 19.13 48.13 21.30
N LEU A 746 18.84 46.83 21.38
CA LEU A 746 17.93 46.12 22.30
C LEU A 746 16.52 46.66 22.58
N SER A 747 15.60 45.72 22.34
CA SER A 747 14.48 45.25 23.19
C SER A 747 13.06 45.74 22.90
N SER A 748 12.21 44.71 22.84
CA SER A 748 10.80 44.63 23.23
C SER A 748 9.73 45.36 22.39
N VAL A 749 8.87 44.50 21.81
CA VAL A 749 7.41 44.51 22.00
C VAL A 749 6.59 45.58 21.25
N HIS A 750 5.63 45.02 20.51
CA HIS A 750 4.35 45.55 20.04
C HIS A 750 4.25 46.41 18.79
N SER A 751 3.12 46.15 18.15
CA SER A 751 2.24 47.05 17.38
C SER A 751 2.61 47.33 15.93
N ASP A 752 1.86 46.63 15.07
CA ASP A 752 1.28 47.13 13.82
C ASP A 752 1.06 48.66 13.82
N PRO A 753 1.23 49.36 12.68
CA PRO A 753 0.04 50.01 12.17
C PRO A 753 -0.08 50.11 10.63
N ARG A 754 -1.27 49.68 10.16
CA ARG A 754 -2.26 50.45 9.36
C ARG A 754 -2.16 50.50 7.83
N ASN A 755 -3.23 49.93 7.26
CA ASN A 755 -4.24 50.54 6.37
C ASN A 755 -3.80 51.26 5.08
N LYS A 756 -4.40 50.79 3.96
CA LYS A 756 -5.32 51.64 3.18
C LYS A 756 -6.55 50.86 2.72
N VAL A 757 -7.72 51.35 3.13
CA VAL A 757 -9.03 51.19 2.47
C VAL A 757 -9.34 52.54 1.80
N ILE A 758 -9.83 52.53 0.55
CA ILE A 758 -10.97 53.30 0.01
C ILE A 758 -11.05 53.06 -1.52
N ALA A 759 -12.29 52.89 -1.98
CA ALA A 759 -12.79 52.45 -3.29
C ALA A 759 -12.53 53.37 -4.49
N ASP A 760 -12.55 52.81 -5.71
CA ASP A 760 -13.62 52.96 -6.73
C ASP A 760 -13.30 52.20 -8.05
N ARG A 761 -14.35 51.66 -8.69
CA ARG A 761 -14.40 50.82 -9.94
C ARG A 761 -13.90 51.54 -11.22
N PRO A 762 -13.90 50.91 -12.42
CA PRO A 762 -13.58 49.54 -12.85
C PRO A 762 -12.61 49.51 -14.06
N SER A 763 -12.06 48.34 -14.42
CA SER A 763 -11.80 47.83 -15.79
C SER A 763 -10.47 47.09 -15.93
N GLY A 764 -10.55 45.90 -16.52
CA GLY A 764 -9.52 45.33 -17.39
C GLY A 764 -8.30 44.72 -16.71
N HIS A 765 -8.12 43.42 -16.95
CA HIS A 765 -6.92 42.62 -16.72
C HIS A 765 -6.83 41.93 -15.36
N LEU A 766 -7.32 40.69 -15.36
CA LEU A 766 -6.86 39.60 -14.50
C LEU A 766 -5.32 39.57 -14.51
N ASN A 767 -4.72 39.66 -13.33
CA ASN A 767 -3.27 39.54 -13.13
C ASN A 767 -2.96 38.04 -12.96
N PRO A 768 -2.04 37.44 -13.75
CA PRO A 768 -1.83 35.98 -13.79
C PRO A 768 -0.94 35.45 -12.64
N GLU A 769 -0.93 36.10 -11.47
CA GLU A 769 -0.14 35.64 -10.30
C GLU A 769 -0.93 34.69 -9.36
N TYR A 770 -2.14 34.27 -9.75
CA TYR A 770 -2.97 33.35 -8.96
C TYR A 770 -3.54 32.16 -9.76
N GLU A 771 -2.97 31.85 -10.92
CA GLU A 771 -3.25 30.58 -11.63
C GLU A 771 -2.05 29.63 -11.47
N THR A 772 -2.23 28.56 -10.70
CA THR A 772 -1.34 27.40 -10.69
C THR A 772 -1.45 26.68 -12.04
N MET A 773 -0.32 26.49 -12.73
CA MET A 773 -0.29 25.72 -13.98
C MET A 773 -0.40 24.22 -13.68
N GLU A 774 -1.05 23.47 -14.57
CA GLU A 774 -1.16 21.98 -14.63
C GLU A 774 0.17 21.20 -14.47
N LYS A 775 1.32 21.88 -14.42
CA LYS A 775 2.64 21.29 -14.20
C LYS A 775 3.10 21.25 -12.74
N GLU A 776 2.35 21.86 -11.81
CA GLU A 776 2.70 21.87 -10.38
C GLU A 776 1.89 20.88 -9.53
N ALA A 777 0.79 20.33 -10.07
CA ALA A 777 0.12 19.18 -9.49
C ALA A 777 0.92 17.90 -9.83
N GLY A 778 1.71 17.39 -8.88
CA GLY A 778 2.29 16.05 -8.99
C GLY A 778 3.81 15.95 -9.09
N LEU A 779 4.57 16.81 -8.43
CA LEU A 779 5.97 16.49 -8.12
C LEU A 779 6.08 15.87 -6.72
N PRO A 780 6.46 14.58 -6.59
CA PRO A 780 6.81 14.00 -5.30
C PRO A 780 8.06 14.71 -4.78
N ILE A 781 8.04 15.21 -3.54
CA ILE A 781 9.27 15.62 -2.86
C ILE A 781 10.06 14.35 -2.53
N GLU A 782 11.28 14.25 -3.04
CA GLU A 782 12.27 13.27 -2.58
C GLU A 782 12.66 13.63 -1.14
N GLY A 783 12.31 12.75 -0.20
CA GLY A 783 12.74 12.83 1.21
C GLY A 783 11.79 13.57 2.15
N ALA A 784 10.54 13.12 2.30
CA ALA A 784 9.72 13.52 3.44
C ALA A 784 10.34 12.97 4.75
N THR A 785 10.89 13.85 5.58
CA THR A 785 11.31 13.51 6.94
C THR A 785 10.09 13.42 7.86
N ARG A 786 10.21 12.80 9.05
CA ARG A 786 9.13 12.76 10.06
C ARG A 786 8.59 14.17 10.35
N ALA A 787 9.49 15.15 10.51
CA ALA A 787 9.13 16.55 10.66
C ALA A 787 8.38 17.10 9.44
N THR A 788 8.81 16.76 8.22
CA THR A 788 8.10 17.17 7.00
C THR A 788 6.69 16.58 6.91
N THR A 789 6.48 15.32 7.31
CA THR A 789 5.14 14.71 7.31
C THR A 789 4.23 15.34 8.35
N LEU A 790 4.74 15.66 9.55
CA LEU A 790 3.99 16.36 10.57
C LEU A 790 3.62 17.78 10.11
N LEU A 791 4.55 18.51 9.50
CA LEU A 791 4.29 19.83 8.91
C LEU A 791 3.26 19.76 7.77
N ILE A 792 3.34 18.74 6.90
CA ILE A 792 2.31 18.49 5.86
C ILE A 792 0.95 18.21 6.51
N SER A 793 0.92 17.42 7.58
CA SER A 793 -0.30 17.11 8.33
C SER A 793 -0.86 18.30 9.11
N GLU A 794 -0.01 19.27 9.46
CA GLU A 794 -0.37 20.57 10.04
C GLU A 794 -0.82 21.59 8.98
N GLY A 795 -0.74 21.25 7.69
CA GLY A 795 -1.17 22.10 6.58
C GLY A 795 -0.11 23.08 6.08
N GLU A 796 1.16 22.92 6.48
CA GLU A 796 2.26 23.78 6.06
C GLU A 796 2.91 23.35 4.73
N GLY A 797 3.30 24.33 3.90
CA GLY A 797 3.88 24.09 2.56
C GLY A 797 2.83 23.88 1.44
N SER A 798 3.26 23.80 0.18
CA SER A 798 2.36 23.63 -0.98
C SER A 798 1.58 22.31 -0.93
N LEU A 799 2.24 21.22 -0.51
CA LEU A 799 1.62 19.92 -0.29
C LEU A 799 0.76 19.87 0.98
N GLY A 800 1.10 20.64 2.03
CA GLY A 800 0.26 20.77 3.23
C GLY A 800 -1.06 21.50 2.93
N ARG A 801 -1.02 22.53 2.07
CA ARG A 801 -2.22 23.22 1.55
C ARG A 801 -3.09 22.33 0.68
N GLU A 802 -2.49 21.36 -0.03
CA GLU A 802 -3.22 20.31 -0.76
C GLU A 802 -3.62 19.12 0.14
N ALA A 803 -3.10 19.02 1.36
CA ALA A 803 -3.39 17.97 2.35
C ALA A 803 -4.48 18.38 3.37
N THR A 804 -5.06 19.57 3.24
CA THR A 804 -6.16 20.09 4.10
C THR A 804 -7.49 19.34 3.94
N TRP A 805 -7.52 18.20 3.22
CA TRP A 805 -8.69 17.32 3.17
C TRP A 805 -9.09 16.75 4.54
N ASP A 806 -8.18 16.79 5.53
CA ASP A 806 -8.43 16.48 6.94
C ASP A 806 -9.29 17.56 7.66
N ASP A 807 -9.50 18.73 7.05
CA ASP A 807 -10.24 19.87 7.64
C ASP A 807 -11.69 19.98 7.17
N PHE A 808 -12.11 19.16 6.19
CA PHE A 808 -13.51 19.13 5.76
C PHE A 808 -14.32 18.16 6.63
N PRO A 809 -15.50 18.56 7.12
CA PRO A 809 -16.34 17.69 7.93
C PRO A 809 -16.63 16.37 7.21
N ASN A 810 -16.34 15.26 7.89
CA ASN A 810 -16.74 13.94 7.41
C ASN A 810 -18.25 13.82 7.53
N GLY A 811 -18.89 13.57 6.40
CA GLY A 811 -20.32 13.69 6.31
C GLY A 811 -20.83 13.43 4.91
N ARG A 812 -22.14 13.53 4.77
CA ARG A 812 -22.87 13.37 3.51
C ARG A 812 -22.54 14.43 2.46
N TRP A 813 -22.16 15.63 2.89
CA TRP A 813 -21.85 16.80 2.04
C TRP A 813 -20.43 17.32 2.22
N GLY A 814 -19.51 16.43 2.62
CA GLY A 814 -18.08 16.70 2.58
C GLY A 814 -17.53 16.60 1.15
N ASP A 815 -16.25 16.92 0.98
CA ASP A 815 -15.58 16.82 -0.32
C ASP A 815 -15.44 15.34 -0.75
N ALA A 816 -15.94 14.99 -1.95
CA ALA A 816 -15.89 13.61 -2.46
C ALA A 816 -14.47 13.08 -2.70
N ARG A 817 -13.46 13.96 -2.71
CA ARG A 817 -12.04 13.61 -2.77
C ARG A 817 -11.51 13.15 -1.42
N SER A 818 -12.17 13.47 -0.31
CA SER A 818 -11.77 12.99 1.00
C SER A 818 -11.83 11.45 1.04
N PRO A 819 -10.75 10.76 1.45
CA PRO A 819 -10.79 9.32 1.67
C PRO A 819 -11.80 8.85 2.71
N ALA A 820 -12.23 9.75 3.60
CA ALA A 820 -13.24 9.49 4.62
C ALA A 820 -14.67 9.81 4.14
N PHE A 821 -14.84 10.21 2.87
CA PHE A 821 -16.13 10.63 2.33
C PHE A 821 -17.19 9.52 2.41
N GLY A 822 -18.34 9.87 2.98
CA GLY A 822 -19.55 9.05 2.98
C GLY A 822 -19.61 7.93 4.01
N GLU A 823 -18.56 7.65 4.79
CA GLU A 823 -18.63 6.75 5.95
C GLU A 823 -18.40 7.55 7.23
N ILE A 824 -19.49 7.91 7.90
CA ILE A 824 -19.46 8.75 9.11
C ILE A 824 -19.12 7.91 10.36
N ASP A 825 -19.44 6.61 10.34
CA ASP A 825 -19.39 5.73 11.51
C ASP A 825 -18.75 4.35 11.25
N GLY A 826 -18.48 3.97 9.99
CA GLY A 826 -17.90 2.66 9.62
C GLY A 826 -18.89 1.48 9.60
N TYR A 827 -20.20 1.71 9.80
CA TYR A 827 -21.23 0.64 9.90
C TYR A 827 -22.15 0.51 8.67
N GLY A 828 -21.94 1.36 7.64
CA GLY A 828 -22.73 1.38 6.40
C GLY A 828 -24.21 1.77 6.59
N PRO A 829 -25.06 1.70 5.53
CA PRO A 829 -26.46 2.15 5.56
C PRO A 829 -27.34 1.34 6.52
N SER A 830 -27.64 1.86 7.70
CA SER A 830 -28.46 1.18 8.72
C SER A 830 -29.65 2.03 9.16
N LEU A 831 -30.63 1.42 9.85
CA LEU A 831 -31.72 2.18 10.49
C LEU A 831 -31.27 2.86 11.79
N HIS A 832 -30.08 2.52 12.29
CA HIS A 832 -29.47 3.07 13.50
C HIS A 832 -30.31 2.94 14.78
N VAL A 833 -31.39 2.16 14.71
CA VAL A 833 -32.23 1.70 15.82
C VAL A 833 -32.48 0.21 15.64
N SER A 834 -32.67 -0.49 16.76
CA SER A 834 -33.05 -1.90 16.72
C SER A 834 -34.44 -2.08 16.08
N ALA A 835 -34.71 -3.24 15.46
CA ALA A 835 -36.01 -3.51 14.86
C ALA A 835 -37.21 -3.35 15.85
N PRO A 836 -37.12 -3.78 17.12
CA PRO A 836 -38.17 -3.50 18.11
C PRO A 836 -38.39 -2.00 18.36
N GLN A 837 -37.31 -1.23 18.43
CA GLN A 837 -37.38 0.23 18.62
C GLN A 837 -37.94 0.93 17.38
N ALA A 838 -37.56 0.50 16.18
CA ALA A 838 -38.11 0.98 14.91
C ALA A 838 -39.64 0.75 14.83
N LEU A 839 -40.11 -0.45 15.20
CA LEU A 839 -41.54 -0.76 15.24
C LEU A 839 -42.30 0.12 16.26
N LYS A 840 -41.67 0.45 17.39
CA LYS A 840 -42.24 1.35 18.41
C LYS A 840 -42.32 2.80 17.91
N LEU A 841 -41.31 3.26 17.17
CA LEU A 841 -41.23 4.63 16.67
C LEU A 841 -42.14 4.86 15.45
N TRP A 842 -42.12 3.93 14.49
CA TRP A 842 -42.67 4.13 13.15
C TRP A 842 -43.97 3.36 12.89
N GLY A 843 -44.32 2.39 13.75
CA GLY A 843 -45.56 1.63 13.62
C GLY A 843 -45.63 0.79 12.34
N TYR A 844 -46.81 0.65 11.76
CA TYR A 844 -47.07 -0.16 10.55
C TYR A 844 -47.79 0.69 9.48
N PRO A 845 -47.07 1.58 8.77
CA PRO A 845 -47.70 2.44 7.76
C PRO A 845 -48.25 1.60 6.60
N VAL A 846 -49.46 1.91 6.13
CA VAL A 846 -50.11 1.20 5.00
C VAL A 846 -50.63 2.16 3.92
N THR A 847 -50.55 3.46 4.17
CA THR A 847 -50.84 4.53 3.21
C THR A 847 -49.71 5.58 3.15
N ILE A 848 -49.68 6.37 2.08
CA ILE A 848 -48.73 7.50 1.92
C ILE A 848 -48.91 8.56 3.04
N ASP A 849 -50.14 8.76 3.53
CA ASP A 849 -50.39 9.70 4.64
C ASP A 849 -49.83 9.18 5.97
N ASP A 850 -49.82 7.86 6.20
CA ASP A 850 -49.17 7.27 7.38
C ASP A 850 -47.67 7.59 7.39
N VAL A 851 -46.99 7.45 6.25
CA VAL A 851 -45.57 7.81 6.10
C VAL A 851 -45.41 9.32 6.28
N SER A 852 -46.24 10.13 5.65
CA SER A 852 -46.22 11.60 5.78
C SER A 852 -46.45 12.06 7.23
N SER A 853 -47.25 11.32 8.01
CA SER A 853 -47.48 11.56 9.43
C SER A 853 -46.21 11.33 10.26
N ILE A 854 -45.42 10.29 9.94
CA ILE A 854 -44.14 10.02 10.61
C ILE A 854 -43.17 11.20 10.42
N PHE A 855 -42.99 11.67 9.19
CA PHE A 855 -42.15 12.83 8.89
C PHE A 855 -42.66 14.12 9.55
N ARG A 856 -43.97 14.39 9.51
CA ARG A 856 -44.56 15.57 10.17
C ARG A 856 -44.36 15.54 11.68
N ARG A 857 -44.56 14.39 12.32
CA ARG A 857 -44.33 14.21 13.77
C ARG A 857 -42.88 14.44 14.14
N HIS A 858 -41.94 14.00 13.29
CA HIS A 858 -40.52 14.28 13.49
C HIS A 858 -40.22 15.78 13.40
N ILE A 859 -40.68 16.46 12.35
CA ILE A 859 -40.50 17.91 12.18
C ILE A 859 -41.20 18.74 13.29
N ALA A 860 -42.30 18.24 13.84
CA ALA A 860 -42.99 18.86 14.98
C ALA A 860 -42.23 18.68 16.31
N GLY A 861 -41.32 17.70 16.40
CA GLY A 861 -40.63 17.30 17.63
C GLY A 861 -41.34 16.22 18.45
N ASP A 862 -42.44 15.65 17.95
CA ASP A 862 -43.22 14.59 18.60
C ASP A 862 -42.64 13.17 18.39
N LEU A 863 -41.65 13.06 17.50
CA LEU A 863 -40.96 11.82 17.18
C LEU A 863 -39.45 12.06 17.13
N GLU A 864 -38.72 11.31 17.94
CA GLU A 864 -37.28 11.53 18.17
C GLU A 864 -36.44 11.20 16.94
N ALA A 865 -36.82 10.20 16.14
CA ALA A 865 -36.02 9.71 15.02
C ALA A 865 -36.87 9.20 13.86
N ILE A 866 -36.31 9.32 12.65
CA ILE A 866 -36.79 8.73 11.39
C ILE A 866 -35.65 7.91 10.76
N PRO A 867 -35.88 7.07 9.74
CA PRO A 867 -34.82 6.23 9.18
C PRO A 867 -33.57 6.99 8.71
N TRP A 868 -33.70 8.27 8.33
CA TRP A 868 -32.60 9.13 7.87
C TRP A 868 -32.06 10.09 8.95
N SER A 869 -32.62 10.09 10.18
CA SER A 869 -32.20 10.97 11.27
C SER A 869 -32.40 10.32 12.63
N GLU A 870 -31.30 10.14 13.37
CA GLU A 870 -31.23 9.41 14.64
C GLU A 870 -31.46 10.29 15.88
N ASP A 871 -31.35 11.60 15.70
CA ASP A 871 -31.40 12.61 16.76
C ASP A 871 -32.54 13.60 16.49
N GLY A 872 -32.90 14.35 17.55
CA GLY A 872 -33.83 15.46 17.45
C GLY A 872 -33.32 16.56 16.52
N LEU A 873 -34.25 17.40 16.06
CA LEU A 873 -33.95 18.46 15.10
C LEU A 873 -32.93 19.47 15.65
N ASN A 874 -31.98 19.87 14.79
CA ASN A 874 -31.12 21.01 15.06
C ASN A 874 -31.99 22.27 15.32
N PRO A 875 -31.63 23.13 16.30
CA PRO A 875 -32.27 24.42 16.51
C PRO A 875 -32.52 25.25 15.24
N GLU A 876 -31.66 25.16 14.23
CA GLU A 876 -31.84 25.89 12.95
C GLU A 876 -33.13 25.50 12.21
N THR A 877 -33.55 24.23 12.30
CA THR A 877 -34.75 23.70 11.65
C THR A 877 -36.02 24.37 12.17
N ALA A 878 -36.00 24.93 13.39
CA ALA A 878 -37.12 25.68 13.93
C ALA A 878 -37.48 26.91 13.08
N THR A 879 -36.53 27.48 12.34
CA THR A 879 -36.74 28.67 11.50
C THR A 879 -37.50 28.40 10.21
N ILE A 880 -37.52 27.15 9.74
CA ILE A 880 -38.16 26.71 8.49
C ILE A 880 -39.19 25.60 8.72
N ARG A 881 -39.63 25.44 9.98
CA ARG A 881 -40.49 24.31 10.40
C ARG A 881 -41.83 24.30 9.65
N GLU A 882 -42.47 25.45 9.51
CA GLU A 882 -43.79 25.56 8.90
C GLU A 882 -43.74 25.20 7.40
N GLU A 883 -42.67 25.58 6.73
CA GLU A 883 -42.39 25.27 5.33
C GLU A 883 -42.20 23.77 5.14
N LEU A 884 -41.36 23.15 5.98
CA LEU A 884 -41.12 21.70 5.96
C LEU A 884 -42.40 20.91 6.27
N LEU A 885 -43.23 21.35 7.22
CA LEU A 885 -44.52 20.71 7.49
C LEU A 885 -45.46 20.75 6.29
N LYS A 886 -45.50 21.86 5.54
CA LYS A 886 -46.29 21.99 4.31
C LYS A 886 -45.77 21.08 3.19
N LEU A 887 -44.45 20.96 3.02
CA LEU A 887 -43.86 20.04 2.04
C LEU A 887 -44.18 18.58 2.38
N ASN A 888 -43.95 18.17 3.63
CA ASN A 888 -44.25 16.82 4.09
C ASN A 888 -45.76 16.49 3.97
N ALA A 889 -46.65 17.47 4.14
CA ALA A 889 -48.08 17.30 3.93
C ALA A 889 -48.49 17.07 2.45
N LYS A 890 -47.67 17.51 1.48
CA LYS A 890 -47.84 17.20 0.05
C LYS A 890 -47.34 15.80 -0.33
N GLY A 891 -46.74 15.06 0.62
CA GLY A 891 -46.02 13.81 0.34
C GLY A 891 -44.59 14.04 -0.16
N TRP A 892 -44.05 15.25 -0.01
CA TRP A 892 -42.66 15.56 -0.33
C TRP A 892 -41.83 15.49 0.95
N TRP A 893 -41.17 14.35 1.16
CA TRP A 893 -40.61 14.02 2.47
C TRP A 893 -39.19 14.53 2.63
N SER A 894 -39.02 15.52 3.52
CA SER A 894 -37.73 16.16 3.77
C SER A 894 -36.80 15.28 4.61
N VAL A 895 -35.59 15.06 4.12
CA VAL A 895 -34.54 14.27 4.80
C VAL A 895 -33.28 15.08 5.12
N ALA A 896 -33.15 16.27 4.55
CA ALA A 896 -32.16 17.27 4.95
C ALA A 896 -32.65 18.67 4.55
N SER A 897 -32.29 19.68 5.33
CA SER A 897 -32.66 21.05 5.02
C SER A 897 -31.75 22.02 5.77
N GLN A 898 -31.54 23.19 5.20
CA GLN A 898 -30.85 24.30 5.85
C GLN A 898 -31.51 25.62 5.46
N PRO A 899 -31.70 26.58 6.39
CA PRO A 899 -32.22 27.90 6.07
C PRO A 899 -31.15 28.80 5.42
N ALA A 900 -31.56 29.97 4.96
CA ALA A 900 -30.65 30.99 4.47
C ALA A 900 -30.10 31.82 5.63
N VAL A 901 -28.78 31.98 5.72
CA VAL A 901 -28.12 32.82 6.73
C VAL A 901 -27.19 33.79 6.04
N ASN A 902 -27.31 35.06 6.40
CA ASN A 902 -26.54 36.15 5.80
C ASN A 902 -25.69 36.86 6.86
N GLY A 903 -24.48 36.36 7.09
CA GLY A 903 -23.45 37.05 7.88
C GLY A 903 -23.81 37.18 9.36
N ILE A 904 -24.24 36.08 9.99
CA ILE A 904 -24.49 36.05 11.44
C ILE A 904 -23.18 35.87 12.20
N LYS A 905 -23.12 36.29 13.47
CA LYS A 905 -21.89 36.14 14.27
C LYS A 905 -21.57 34.65 14.48
N SER A 906 -20.29 34.29 14.42
CA SER A 906 -19.83 32.90 14.67
C SER A 906 -20.14 32.37 16.06
N ALA A 907 -20.45 33.24 17.02
CA ALA A 907 -20.84 32.87 18.38
C ALA A 907 -22.37 32.79 18.58
N ASP A 908 -23.16 32.84 17.51
CA ASP A 908 -24.61 32.67 17.59
C ASP A 908 -24.98 31.28 18.12
N GLU A 909 -26.00 31.18 18.97
CA GLU A 909 -26.38 29.93 19.64
C GLU A 909 -27.00 28.90 18.70
N VAL A 910 -27.56 29.33 17.57
CA VAL A 910 -28.28 28.47 16.61
C VAL A 910 -27.42 28.19 15.38
N PHE A 911 -26.81 29.23 14.82
CA PHE A 911 -26.11 29.16 13.52
C PHE A 911 -24.59 29.31 13.63
N GLY A 912 -24.08 29.66 14.82
CA GLY A 912 -22.68 29.97 15.03
C GLY A 912 -21.81 28.71 15.08
N TRP A 913 -20.68 28.76 14.37
CA TRP A 913 -19.62 27.76 14.43
C TRP A 913 -18.26 28.40 14.14
N GLY A 914 -17.18 27.72 14.51
CA GLY A 914 -15.80 28.15 14.29
C GLY A 914 -15.32 29.23 15.28
N PRO A 915 -14.14 29.82 15.03
CA PRO A 915 -13.53 30.79 15.94
C PRO A 915 -14.43 31.97 16.28
N ARG A 916 -14.33 32.48 17.51
CA ARG A 916 -15.08 33.67 17.95
C ARG A 916 -14.73 34.89 17.09
N ASN A 917 -15.70 35.81 16.97
CA ASN A 917 -15.61 37.07 16.21
C ASN A 917 -15.57 36.93 14.68
N GLY A 918 -15.98 35.78 14.14
CA GLY A 918 -16.23 35.59 12.72
C GLY A 918 -17.68 35.82 12.31
N PHE A 919 -17.96 35.59 11.03
CA PHE A 919 -19.30 35.61 10.45
C PHE A 919 -19.59 34.33 9.65
N VAL A 920 -20.78 33.80 9.81
CA VAL A 920 -21.29 32.58 9.17
C VAL A 920 -22.37 32.91 8.15
N PHE A 921 -22.36 32.16 7.05
CA PHE A 921 -23.29 32.29 5.93
C PHE A 921 -23.79 30.92 5.49
N GLN A 922 -25.05 30.87 5.03
CA GLN A 922 -25.70 29.65 4.54
C GLN A 922 -26.57 29.97 3.32
N LYS A 923 -26.46 29.19 2.25
CA LYS A 923 -27.49 29.09 1.21
C LYS A 923 -28.59 28.15 1.70
N PRO A 924 -29.87 28.48 1.44
CA PRO A 924 -30.94 27.56 1.75
C PRO A 924 -30.93 26.39 0.76
N PHE A 925 -31.10 25.19 1.27
CA PHE A 925 -31.34 24.00 0.46
C PHE A 925 -32.35 23.08 1.15
N VAL A 926 -32.98 22.22 0.35
CA VAL A 926 -33.79 21.12 0.86
C VAL A 926 -33.51 19.87 0.05
N GLU A 927 -33.42 18.73 0.74
CA GLU A 927 -33.47 17.42 0.10
C GLU A 927 -34.76 16.69 0.48
N ILE A 928 -35.47 16.23 -0.55
CA ILE A 928 -36.78 15.59 -0.42
C ILE A 928 -36.84 14.30 -1.23
N PHE A 929 -37.58 13.32 -0.71
CA PHE A 929 -38.18 12.28 -1.53
C PHE A 929 -39.49 12.80 -2.11
N ILE A 930 -39.63 12.75 -3.44
CA ILE A 930 -40.77 13.30 -4.19
C ILE A 930 -41.29 12.28 -5.22
N PRO A 931 -42.62 12.13 -5.41
CA PRO A 931 -43.16 11.27 -6.45
C PRO A 931 -42.67 11.66 -7.85
N ALA A 932 -42.39 10.67 -8.73
CA ALA A 932 -41.90 10.94 -10.08
C ALA A 932 -42.80 11.90 -10.92
N ALA A 933 -44.12 11.83 -10.70
CA ALA A 933 -45.08 12.71 -11.38
C ALA A 933 -44.88 14.18 -10.99
N ASP A 934 -44.68 14.45 -9.69
CA ASP A 934 -44.47 15.80 -9.17
C ASP A 934 -43.08 16.33 -9.53
N TRP A 935 -42.06 15.47 -9.50
CA TRP A 935 -40.71 15.81 -9.92
C TRP A 935 -40.67 16.34 -11.35
N THR A 936 -41.38 15.68 -12.28
CA THR A 936 -41.43 16.10 -13.68
C THR A 936 -41.98 17.53 -13.85
N GLY A 937 -42.98 17.91 -13.04
CA GLY A 937 -43.54 19.26 -13.04
C GLY A 937 -42.59 20.29 -12.42
N LEU A 938 -42.00 19.95 -11.28
CA LEU A 938 -41.09 20.82 -10.54
C LEU A 938 -39.78 21.10 -11.31
N LYS A 939 -39.23 20.07 -11.95
CA LYS A 939 -38.06 20.18 -12.83
C LYS A 939 -38.22 21.25 -13.90
N ARG A 940 -39.36 21.26 -14.60
CA ARG A 940 -39.65 22.28 -15.64
C ARG A 940 -39.71 23.69 -15.07
N LYS A 941 -40.15 23.84 -13.82
CA LYS A 941 -40.15 25.13 -13.11
C LYS A 941 -38.71 25.59 -12.83
N PHE A 942 -37.84 24.69 -12.38
CA PHE A 942 -36.44 25.00 -12.09
C PHE A 942 -35.58 25.27 -13.33
N GLU A 943 -35.84 24.57 -14.43
CA GLU A 943 -35.17 24.82 -15.72
C GLU A 943 -35.44 26.24 -16.26
N ALA A 944 -36.47 26.94 -15.77
CA ALA A 944 -36.73 28.34 -16.09
C ALA A 944 -35.85 29.34 -15.30
N TYR A 945 -35.17 28.89 -14.23
CA TYR A 945 -34.31 29.72 -13.36
C TYR A 945 -32.90 29.11 -13.20
N PRO A 946 -32.16 28.86 -14.30
CA PRO A 946 -30.91 28.12 -14.26
C PRO A 946 -29.75 28.84 -13.54
N GLU A 947 -29.85 30.16 -13.34
CA GLU A 947 -28.84 30.94 -12.59
C GLU A 947 -29.15 31.03 -11.09
N GLU A 948 -30.41 30.79 -10.69
CA GLU A 948 -30.86 30.93 -9.29
C GLU A 948 -30.96 29.57 -8.57
N ILE A 949 -31.23 28.49 -9.32
CA ILE A 949 -31.44 27.15 -8.79
C ILE A 949 -30.44 26.15 -9.37
N THR A 950 -29.81 25.40 -8.47
CA THR A 950 -29.14 24.15 -8.82
C THR A 950 -29.88 22.98 -8.18
N PHE A 951 -30.12 21.91 -8.95
CA PHE A 951 -30.67 20.66 -8.41
C PHE A 951 -29.84 19.44 -8.79
N PHE A 952 -29.93 18.42 -7.94
CA PHE A 952 -29.46 17.07 -8.20
C PHE A 952 -30.59 16.10 -7.88
N ALA A 953 -30.91 15.20 -8.80
CA ALA A 953 -32.00 14.26 -8.67
C ALA A 953 -31.58 12.86 -9.10
N ALA A 954 -31.95 11.84 -8.33
CA ALA A 954 -31.69 10.44 -8.66
C ALA A 954 -32.83 9.53 -8.21
N ASN A 955 -32.94 8.37 -8.83
CA ASN A 955 -33.87 7.32 -8.44
C ASN A 955 -33.16 5.98 -8.19
N VAL A 956 -33.88 4.99 -7.65
CA VAL A 956 -33.32 3.66 -7.37
C VAL A 956 -32.92 2.89 -8.63
N ALA A 957 -33.46 3.25 -9.80
CA ALA A 957 -33.12 2.65 -11.09
C ALA A 957 -31.74 3.11 -11.61
N GLY A 958 -31.12 4.09 -10.96
CA GLY A 958 -29.82 4.65 -11.34
C GLY A 958 -29.91 5.82 -12.31
N ASP A 959 -31.12 6.31 -12.63
CA ASP A 959 -31.26 7.54 -13.41
C ASP A 959 -30.79 8.73 -12.57
N PHE A 960 -30.14 9.67 -13.24
CA PHE A 960 -29.62 10.88 -12.60
C PHE A 960 -29.87 12.11 -13.47
N GLU A 961 -30.38 13.17 -12.86
CA GLU A 961 -30.67 14.45 -13.51
C GLU A 961 -30.12 15.62 -12.69
N SER A 962 -29.63 16.66 -13.37
CA SER A 962 -29.13 17.88 -12.73
C SER A 962 -29.11 19.04 -13.72
N THR A 963 -29.20 20.28 -13.22
CA THR A 963 -28.97 21.50 -14.02
C THR A 963 -27.52 21.64 -14.45
N ASP A 964 -26.57 21.31 -13.57
CA ASP A 964 -25.13 21.33 -13.86
C ASP A 964 -24.39 20.24 -13.07
N THR A 965 -23.98 19.19 -13.77
CA THR A 965 -23.23 18.06 -13.23
C THR A 965 -21.81 18.40 -12.80
N LYS A 966 -21.26 19.54 -13.23
CA LYS A 966 -19.91 20.00 -12.88
C LYS A 966 -19.92 21.05 -11.76
N SER A 967 -21.09 21.50 -11.33
CA SER A 967 -21.20 22.51 -10.29
C SER A 967 -20.75 21.98 -8.92
N VAL A 968 -19.95 22.78 -8.23
CA VAL A 968 -19.54 22.58 -6.85
C VAL A 968 -20.16 23.70 -6.03
N ASN A 969 -21.11 23.37 -5.16
CA ASN A 969 -21.94 24.37 -4.49
C ASN A 969 -21.57 24.48 -3.01
N PRO A 970 -20.75 25.47 -2.59
CA PRO A 970 -20.59 25.77 -1.18
C PRO A 970 -21.91 26.33 -0.66
N VAL A 971 -22.53 25.61 0.28
CA VAL A 971 -23.82 25.97 0.88
C VAL A 971 -23.67 26.52 2.29
N THR A 972 -22.54 26.29 2.95
CA THR A 972 -22.22 26.86 4.27
C THR A 972 -20.78 27.35 4.23
N TRP A 973 -20.54 28.59 4.68
CA TRP A 973 -19.18 29.13 4.78
C TRP A 973 -19.04 30.13 5.92
N GLY A 974 -17.81 30.27 6.41
CA GLY A 974 -17.45 31.13 7.51
C GLY A 974 -16.26 32.02 7.16
N THR A 975 -16.29 33.26 7.64
CA THR A 975 -15.18 34.21 7.56
C THR A 975 -14.70 34.49 8.98
N PHE A 976 -13.43 34.21 9.28
CA PHE A 976 -12.89 34.32 10.63
C PHE A 976 -11.66 35.22 10.65
N PRO A 977 -11.46 36.04 11.70
CA PRO A 977 -10.29 36.90 11.80
C PRO A 977 -8.99 36.09 11.72
N GLY A 978 -8.11 36.47 10.78
CA GLY A 978 -6.79 35.83 10.62
C GLY A 978 -6.82 34.43 9.99
N LYS A 979 -7.95 33.99 9.43
CA LYS A 979 -8.06 32.73 8.68
C LYS A 979 -8.61 32.97 7.26
N GLU A 980 -8.31 32.05 6.35
CA GLU A 980 -8.99 31.98 5.05
C GLU A 980 -10.48 31.62 5.24
N ILE A 981 -11.26 31.73 4.15
CA ILE A 981 -12.68 31.36 4.17
C ILE A 981 -12.79 29.84 4.35
N VAL A 982 -13.59 29.40 5.32
CA VAL A 982 -13.82 27.98 5.60
C VAL A 982 -15.17 27.57 5.04
N THR A 983 -15.21 26.48 4.26
CA THR A 983 -16.45 25.96 3.63
C THR A 983 -16.72 24.52 4.07
N PRO A 984 -17.42 24.31 5.21
CA PRO A 984 -17.65 22.99 5.78
C PRO A 984 -18.65 22.13 4.99
N THR A 985 -19.49 22.72 4.15
CA THR A 985 -20.58 21.99 3.48
C THR A 985 -20.64 22.35 2.00
N ILE A 986 -20.46 21.33 1.17
CA ILE A 986 -20.45 21.43 -0.28
C ILE A 986 -21.41 20.39 -0.86
N ILE A 987 -22.25 20.81 -1.82
CA ILE A 987 -23.14 19.90 -2.53
C ILE A 987 -22.72 19.85 -4.01
N GLU A 988 -22.38 18.65 -4.47
CA GLU A 988 -21.95 18.38 -5.83
C GLU A 988 -22.53 17.05 -6.34
N ALA A 989 -22.50 16.85 -7.66
CA ALA A 989 -23.11 15.68 -8.30
C ALA A 989 -22.51 14.35 -7.82
N VAL A 990 -21.20 14.29 -7.57
CA VAL A 990 -20.53 13.05 -7.15
C VAL A 990 -20.97 12.65 -5.75
N SER A 991 -20.96 13.60 -4.80
CA SER A 991 -21.41 13.37 -3.43
C SER A 991 -22.90 12.98 -3.37
N PHE A 992 -23.73 13.65 -4.17
CA PHE A 992 -25.16 13.36 -4.23
C PHE A 992 -25.43 11.95 -4.77
N ARG A 993 -24.72 11.49 -5.80
CA ARG A 993 -24.89 10.14 -6.35
C ARG A 993 -24.54 9.06 -5.33
N ALA A 994 -23.39 9.21 -4.66
CA ALA A 994 -22.96 8.28 -3.63
C ALA A 994 -23.96 8.24 -2.45
N TRP A 995 -24.51 9.40 -2.06
CA TRP A 995 -25.55 9.47 -1.05
C TRP A 995 -26.88 8.86 -1.50
N ALA A 996 -27.31 9.10 -2.74
CA ALA A 996 -28.60 8.63 -3.24
C ALA A 996 -28.72 7.10 -3.16
N GLU A 997 -27.66 6.38 -3.53
CA GLU A 997 -27.59 4.93 -3.38
C GLU A 997 -27.85 4.49 -1.93
N GLU A 998 -27.22 5.17 -0.98
CA GLU A 998 -27.37 4.92 0.46
C GLU A 998 -28.78 5.25 0.96
N ALA A 999 -29.31 6.42 0.59
CA ALA A 999 -30.63 6.90 0.97
C ALA A 999 -31.74 5.94 0.53
N PHE A 1000 -31.64 5.38 -0.69
CA PHE A 1000 -32.57 4.36 -1.18
C PHE A 1000 -32.33 2.98 -0.55
N SER A 1001 -31.12 2.69 -0.05
CA SER A 1001 -30.86 1.51 0.78
C SER A 1001 -31.56 1.63 2.14
N ILE A 1002 -31.65 2.82 2.74
CA ILE A 1002 -32.36 3.02 4.02
C ILE A 1002 -33.86 2.71 3.89
N TRP A 1003 -34.51 3.09 2.77
CA TRP A 1003 -35.89 2.67 2.47
C TRP A 1003 -36.03 1.15 2.48
N ARG A 1004 -35.07 0.48 1.86
CA ARG A 1004 -35.00 -0.98 1.84
C ARG A 1004 -34.86 -1.49 3.28
N GLU A 1005 -33.92 -1.00 4.08
CA GLU A 1005 -33.79 -1.44 5.49
C GLU A 1005 -35.08 -1.27 6.28
N TRP A 1006 -35.76 -0.14 6.10
CA TRP A 1006 -37.04 0.12 6.76
C TRP A 1006 -38.12 -0.86 6.29
N GLN A 1007 -38.11 -1.29 5.04
CA GLN A 1007 -39.00 -2.34 4.54
C GLN A 1007 -38.77 -3.68 5.25
N HIS A 1008 -37.52 -4.03 5.60
CA HIS A 1008 -37.13 -5.36 6.09
C HIS A 1008 -37.54 -5.67 7.52
N ILE A 1009 -37.78 -4.65 8.36
CA ILE A 1009 -38.26 -4.89 9.72
C ILE A 1009 -39.69 -5.44 9.75
N TYR A 1010 -40.40 -5.42 8.62
CA TYR A 1010 -41.77 -5.90 8.48
C TYR A 1010 -41.82 -7.26 7.76
N PRO A 1011 -42.79 -8.13 8.09
CA PRO A 1011 -42.95 -9.41 7.41
C PRO A 1011 -43.05 -9.27 5.87
N PRO A 1012 -42.39 -10.16 5.11
CA PRO A 1012 -42.47 -10.16 3.66
C PRO A 1012 -43.93 -10.21 3.18
N ARG A 1013 -44.26 -9.40 2.17
CA ARG A 1013 -45.62 -9.27 1.57
C ARG A 1013 -46.68 -8.61 2.45
N SER A 1014 -46.34 -8.13 3.65
CA SER A 1014 -47.24 -7.28 4.44
C SER A 1014 -47.61 -6.00 3.66
N ALA A 1015 -48.73 -5.37 4.02
CA ALA A 1015 -49.16 -4.12 3.39
C ALA A 1015 -48.10 -3.03 3.54
N THR A 1016 -47.45 -2.95 4.71
CA THR A 1016 -46.35 -2.03 4.98
C THR A 1016 -45.13 -2.30 4.13
N ALA A 1017 -44.67 -3.55 4.04
CA ALA A 1017 -43.52 -3.89 3.21
C ALA A 1017 -43.76 -3.56 1.73
N LYS A 1018 -44.99 -3.79 1.22
CA LYS A 1018 -45.37 -3.42 -0.15
C LYS A 1018 -45.39 -1.92 -0.37
N LEU A 1019 -45.92 -1.15 0.59
CA LEU A 1019 -45.96 0.31 0.51
C LEU A 1019 -44.55 0.90 0.45
N LEU A 1020 -43.67 0.51 1.38
CA LEU A 1020 -42.29 1.02 1.46
C LEU A 1020 -41.47 0.63 0.23
N GLY A 1021 -41.64 -0.60 -0.27
CA GLY A 1021 -41.04 -1.03 -1.53
C GLY A 1021 -41.53 -0.22 -2.74
N GLY A 1022 -42.84 0.03 -2.83
CA GLY A 1022 -43.41 0.85 -3.90
C GLY A 1022 -42.95 2.31 -3.86
N ILE A 1023 -42.88 2.91 -2.67
CA ILE A 1023 -42.30 4.25 -2.47
C ILE A 1023 -40.87 4.30 -2.99
N ARG A 1024 -40.05 3.33 -2.61
CA ARG A 1024 -38.64 3.25 -3.01
C ARG A 1024 -38.47 3.20 -4.53
N GLU A 1025 -39.37 2.53 -5.25
CA GLU A 1025 -39.33 2.39 -6.70
C GLU A 1025 -39.91 3.60 -7.45
N GLU A 1026 -40.92 4.27 -6.89
CA GLU A 1026 -41.68 5.33 -7.58
C GLU A 1026 -41.22 6.77 -7.26
N TYR A 1027 -40.38 6.95 -6.24
CA TYR A 1027 -39.93 8.25 -5.77
C TYR A 1027 -38.53 8.61 -6.28
N TRP A 1028 -38.30 9.90 -6.45
CA TRP A 1028 -37.00 10.50 -6.69
C TRP A 1028 -36.48 11.11 -5.41
N LEU A 1029 -35.18 10.97 -5.17
CA LEU A 1029 -34.46 11.80 -4.23
C LEU A 1029 -34.01 13.06 -4.97
N VAL A 1030 -34.31 14.24 -4.43
CA VAL A 1030 -33.97 15.51 -5.07
C VAL A 1030 -33.40 16.48 -4.03
N ASN A 1031 -32.19 16.98 -4.28
CA ASN A 1031 -31.58 18.09 -3.57
C ASN A 1031 -31.71 19.38 -4.39
N ILE A 1032 -32.16 20.46 -3.76
CA ILE A 1032 -32.49 21.73 -4.40
C ILE A 1032 -31.81 22.86 -3.63
N ILE A 1033 -30.97 23.62 -4.32
CA ILE A 1033 -30.16 24.71 -3.77
C ILE A 1033 -30.59 26.03 -4.40
N HIS A 1034 -30.84 27.04 -3.58
CA HIS A 1034 -31.11 28.40 -4.05
C HIS A 1034 -29.90 29.30 -3.82
N HIS A 1035 -29.40 29.94 -4.89
CA HIS A 1035 -28.13 30.68 -4.83
C HIS A 1035 -28.25 32.07 -4.19
N ALA A 1036 -29.42 32.71 -4.26
CA ALA A 1036 -29.63 34.02 -3.64
C ALA A 1036 -29.88 33.91 -2.13
N PHE A 1037 -28.83 33.61 -1.36
CA PHE A 1037 -28.90 33.44 0.12
C PHE A 1037 -29.33 34.71 0.89
N ILE A 1038 -29.34 35.87 0.24
CA ILE A 1038 -29.87 37.12 0.82
C ILE A 1038 -31.40 37.07 0.89
N GLU A 1039 -32.04 36.31 -0.01
CA GLU A 1039 -33.48 36.13 -0.07
C GLU A 1039 -33.90 34.97 0.85
N GLN A 1040 -34.16 35.30 2.11
CA GLN A 1040 -34.40 34.28 3.15
C GLN A 1040 -35.51 33.28 2.82
N ASP A 1041 -36.57 33.73 2.14
CA ASP A 1041 -37.73 32.89 1.78
C ASP A 1041 -37.72 32.42 0.32
N GLY A 1042 -36.68 32.71 -0.47
CA GLY A 1042 -36.68 32.52 -1.93
C GLY A 1042 -36.97 31.07 -2.34
N LEU A 1043 -36.22 30.13 -1.75
CA LEU A 1043 -36.42 28.69 -1.96
C LEU A 1043 -37.84 28.24 -1.59
N TRP A 1044 -38.33 28.66 -0.42
CA TRP A 1044 -39.59 28.18 0.13
C TRP A 1044 -40.80 28.70 -0.65
N LYS A 1045 -40.77 29.96 -1.08
CA LYS A 1045 -41.79 30.51 -2.00
C LYS A 1045 -41.82 29.74 -3.29
N LEU A 1046 -40.66 29.46 -3.88
CA LEU A 1046 -40.57 28.71 -5.13
C LEU A 1046 -41.12 27.28 -5.02
N LEU A 1047 -40.98 26.62 -3.88
CA LEU A 1047 -41.47 25.25 -3.65
C LEU A 1047 -42.96 25.18 -3.24
N LEU A 1048 -43.45 26.20 -2.54
CA LEU A 1048 -44.81 26.20 -1.99
C LEU A 1048 -45.84 26.80 -2.96
N ASP A 1049 -45.44 27.77 -3.78
CA ASP A 1049 -46.23 28.36 -4.88
C ASP A 1049 -46.36 27.41 -6.08
#